data_AF-A0A834HQX4-F1
#
_entry.id   AF-A0A834HQX4-F1
#
_cell.length_a   1.000
_cell.length_b   1.000
_cell.length_c   1.000
_cell.angle_alpha   90.00
_cell.angle_beta   90.00
_cell.angle_gamma   90.00
#
_symmetry.space_group_name_H-M   'P 1'
#
loop_
_entity.id
_entity.type
_entity.pdbx_description
1 polymer ?
#
loop_
_entity_poly.entity_id
_entity_poly.type
_entity_poly.pdbx_seq_one_letter_code
_entity_poly.pdbx_strand_id
1 'polypeptide(L)'
;MSDRDLSIEVNEAEDSGESDSSDSSDENDTQEQELLDRARQLENDISDNKYLYDSHIELISIFRKLADLNSLREAYKRFHEYFPLTPQLWLEWINTEAGLANTQEQQKELFKLFDKATEDYLSVDLWVEYAQYSIGLGDLETTRSILDRGLNAAGLVCDKGSLLWDTLREIENVYIGMNTEGTDEWKKQVLKLVDVFKRQLSIPLLNIENTFNEWQDWIKDLPKGLVDPKTVEYGYKKALKLLEIYKPFEEQLLTCNSNEELYKVYKHYIKTVTDPSTIICLYERAAVQLCLVPDFWIDYSNYVFNLGPVAENVIQKALRNCPWSEDLWILKVRIHEKLEKSENQVMNCFEQGTASLSPSPALELWLTYLEYNHRVIGSPEKLDKLFNQAIEQIGFENDPQCKIGRLFGRILAHRGDMKTARNIWAKIMSNPDNKASYSLWIEYGNLEKQYGEHNIVRELYQRALKAVKDWPQYIMEEWLMFERHFGTLSDVMKCVQKCKEARATLTENVKQENHSLPTEYGQHQEVSNKGVKRKFASEISDYTSTKKVKEADIHKEKTRIRTPVERNPEITVFISNLHPSVDEGRLKSIFPNAVNLEIALDRKGKSRCFGYVQFQTPEEAMVALARDREPLDGRPIFVSEIKTDKTEKKPVFKYATNEEKNKLFIKGLPTSKTKDEVEKLFKPFGAKDVRLVLHKSGQPKGLAYVEFENEEGAIKALKRTDQMDVDGHVITVAISAPPPRREKALRAPFDRKADEEPTRHARIRLQTSLLPRSLQIQSTTDKKEAVGGETKKMNNADFRNMLLKK
;
A
#
# COMPACT_ATOMS: atom_id res chain seq x y z
N MET A 1 79.69 -59.34 24.17
CA MET A 1 80.98 -59.43 23.46
C MET A 1 80.75 -60.20 22.18
N SER A 2 80.40 -59.50 21.10
CA SER A 2 80.27 -60.07 19.76
C SER A 2 79.87 -58.96 18.78
N ASP A 3 80.83 -58.11 18.45
CA ASP A 3 80.72 -57.31 17.22
C ASP A 3 80.81 -58.27 16.02
N ARG A 4 79.97 -58.06 15.00
CA ARG A 4 80.33 -58.35 13.60
C ARG A 4 79.35 -57.75 12.62
N ASP A 5 79.90 -56.87 11.78
CA ASP A 5 79.26 -56.24 10.63
C ASP A 5 79.05 -57.19 9.43
N LEU A 6 78.63 -56.58 8.31
CA LEU A 6 78.58 -57.04 6.91
C LEU A 6 77.17 -57.55 6.49
N SER A 7 76.29 -56.72 5.90
CA SER A 7 76.30 -56.10 4.54
C SER A 7 75.92 -57.10 3.43
N ILE A 8 75.07 -56.81 2.44
CA ILE A 8 75.07 -55.69 1.46
C ILE A 8 73.64 -55.48 0.87
N GLU A 9 73.26 -54.22 0.53
CA GLU A 9 72.26 -53.66 -0.45
C GLU A 9 70.88 -54.36 -0.66
N VAL A 10 69.74 -53.71 -0.97
CA VAL A 10 69.30 -52.87 -2.14
C VAL A 10 67.86 -52.36 -1.79
N ASN A 11 67.30 -51.18 -2.09
CA ASN A 11 67.74 -49.89 -2.68
C ASN A 11 66.81 -48.75 -2.16
N GLU A 12 67.16 -47.48 -2.47
CA GLU A 12 66.29 -46.28 -2.54
C GLU A 12 65.61 -45.75 -1.26
N ALA A 13 65.38 -44.43 -1.23
CA ALA A 13 65.15 -43.66 -0.01
C ALA A 13 63.97 -42.69 -0.10
N GLU A 14 63.30 -42.49 1.03
CA GLU A 14 62.46 -41.32 1.29
C GLU A 14 63.33 -40.20 1.91
N ASP A 15 63.10 -38.95 1.50
CA ASP A 15 63.61 -37.76 2.19
C ASP A 15 62.50 -36.70 2.18
N SER A 16 62.09 -36.26 3.38
CA SER A 16 60.91 -35.43 3.61
C SER A 16 61.26 -34.21 4.45
N GLY A 17 61.82 -33.20 3.77
CA GLY A 17 62.07 -31.88 4.36
C GLY A 17 60.78 -31.13 4.70
N GLU A 18 60.79 -30.45 5.83
CA GLU A 18 59.65 -29.71 6.40
C GLU A 18 59.26 -28.48 5.57
N SER A 19 57.96 -28.13 5.58
CA SER A 19 57.48 -26.80 5.21
C SER A 19 56.20 -26.43 5.98
N ASP A 20 56.32 -25.47 6.90
CA ASP A 20 55.18 -24.91 7.64
C ASP A 20 54.22 -24.17 6.69
N SER A 21 52.97 -24.64 6.57
CA SER A 21 51.92 -23.98 5.77
C SER A 21 50.50 -24.48 6.14
N SER A 22 50.17 -24.57 7.43
CA SER A 22 48.89 -25.11 7.93
C SER A 22 48.26 -24.23 9.02
N ASP A 23 47.95 -22.98 8.68
CA ASP A 23 47.28 -22.01 9.58
C ASP A 23 46.25 -21.16 8.78
N SER A 24 45.58 -21.81 7.82
CA SER A 24 44.58 -21.19 6.92
C SER A 24 43.49 -22.18 6.44
N SER A 25 43.64 -23.47 6.73
CA SER A 25 42.58 -24.49 6.62
C SER A 25 41.53 -24.30 7.71
N ASP A 26 42.00 -24.23 8.95
CA ASP A 26 41.20 -24.42 10.16
C ASP A 26 40.18 -23.30 10.38
N GLU A 27 40.44 -22.08 9.91
CA GLU A 27 39.46 -20.97 9.90
C GLU A 27 38.31 -21.20 8.90
N ASN A 28 38.50 -21.98 7.84
CA ASN A 28 37.43 -22.33 6.89
C ASN A 28 36.61 -23.52 7.41
N ASP A 29 37.29 -24.58 7.87
CA ASP A 29 36.64 -25.78 8.39
C ASP A 29 35.77 -25.47 9.63
N THR A 30 36.22 -24.56 10.50
CA THR A 30 35.42 -24.07 11.64
C THR A 30 34.20 -23.26 11.19
N GLN A 31 34.33 -22.38 10.19
CA GLN A 31 33.18 -21.64 9.62
C GLN A 31 32.19 -22.57 8.91
N GLU A 32 32.65 -23.60 8.20
CA GLU A 32 31.78 -24.61 7.58
C GLU A 32 31.01 -25.38 8.66
N GLN A 33 31.67 -25.77 9.75
CA GLN A 33 31.02 -26.49 10.85
C GLN A 33 30.05 -25.62 11.66
N GLU A 34 30.35 -24.34 11.90
CA GLU A 34 29.39 -23.38 12.49
C GLU A 34 28.13 -23.23 11.61
N LEU A 35 28.31 -23.16 10.29
CA LEU A 35 27.20 -23.11 9.33
C LEU A 35 26.36 -24.39 9.35
N LEU A 36 26.99 -25.57 9.43
CA LEU A 36 26.31 -26.86 9.53
C LEU A 36 25.53 -27.01 10.85
N ASP A 37 26.09 -26.60 11.98
CA ASP A 37 25.38 -26.65 13.26
C ASP A 37 24.26 -25.58 13.34
N ARG A 38 24.42 -24.43 12.67
CA ARG A 38 23.33 -23.47 12.48
C ARG A 38 22.21 -24.01 11.60
N ALA A 39 22.54 -24.73 10.51
CA ALA A 39 21.54 -25.40 9.67
C ALA A 39 20.73 -26.43 10.47
N ARG A 40 21.39 -27.25 11.31
CA ARG A 40 20.72 -28.22 12.20
C ARG A 40 19.78 -27.56 13.21
N GLN A 41 20.14 -26.41 13.77
CA GLN A 41 19.23 -25.63 14.62
C GLN A 41 17.98 -25.21 13.86
N LEU A 42 18.16 -24.64 12.66
CA LEU A 42 17.04 -24.19 11.81
C LEU A 42 16.15 -25.35 11.35
N GLU A 43 16.69 -26.53 11.05
CA GLU A 43 15.88 -27.70 10.74
C GLU A 43 15.04 -28.17 11.94
N ASN A 44 15.57 -28.10 13.16
CA ASN A 44 14.79 -28.37 14.38
C ASN A 44 13.69 -27.31 14.58
N ASP A 45 14.03 -26.02 14.49
CA ASP A 45 13.08 -24.90 14.60
C ASP A 45 11.92 -25.04 13.57
N ILE A 46 12.23 -25.43 12.33
CA ILE A 46 11.26 -25.69 11.26
C ILE A 46 10.45 -26.97 11.52
N SER A 47 11.01 -27.96 12.22
CA SER A 47 10.28 -29.17 12.61
C SER A 47 9.22 -28.89 13.69
N ASP A 48 9.54 -28.02 14.65
CA ASP A 48 8.62 -27.54 15.69
C ASP A 48 7.60 -26.55 15.13
N ASN A 49 8.03 -25.59 14.29
CA ASN A 49 7.16 -24.64 13.61
C ASN A 49 7.53 -24.45 12.13
N LYS A 50 6.80 -25.17 11.28
CA LYS A 50 6.95 -25.18 9.81
C LYS A 50 6.72 -23.83 9.13
N TYR A 51 6.03 -22.90 9.81
CA TYR A 51 5.65 -21.59 9.29
C TYR A 51 6.68 -20.48 9.56
N LEU A 52 7.91 -20.82 9.98
CA LEU A 52 9.00 -19.86 10.17
C LEU A 52 9.67 -19.46 8.85
N TYR A 53 9.06 -18.50 8.15
CA TYR A 53 9.52 -18.00 6.83
C TYR A 53 11.01 -17.60 6.80
N ASP A 54 11.47 -16.81 7.78
CA ASP A 54 12.86 -16.33 7.83
C ASP A 54 13.86 -17.48 8.04
N SER A 55 13.49 -18.50 8.83
CA SER A 55 14.33 -19.69 9.07
C SER A 55 14.55 -20.50 7.79
N HIS A 56 13.54 -20.63 6.93
CA HIS A 56 13.70 -21.29 5.61
C HIS A 56 14.66 -20.49 4.70
N ILE A 57 14.60 -19.16 4.71
CA ILE A 57 15.52 -18.32 3.93
C ILE A 57 16.95 -18.38 4.48
N GLU A 58 17.13 -18.34 5.81
CA GLU A 58 18.45 -18.50 6.43
C GLU A 58 19.05 -19.86 6.05
N LEU A 59 18.27 -20.94 6.16
CA LEU A 59 18.67 -22.30 5.79
C LEU A 59 19.07 -22.43 4.30
N ILE A 60 18.28 -21.87 3.37
CA ILE A 60 18.60 -21.82 1.94
C ILE A 60 19.89 -21.02 1.68
N SER A 61 20.10 -19.92 2.41
CA SER A 61 21.34 -19.13 2.31
C SER A 61 22.57 -19.89 2.83
N ILE A 62 22.40 -20.74 3.85
CA ILE A 62 23.45 -21.57 4.41
C ILE A 62 23.79 -22.72 3.47
N PHE A 63 22.81 -23.50 2.98
CA PHE A 63 23.08 -24.56 2.01
C PHE A 63 23.70 -24.04 0.70
N ARG A 64 23.42 -22.79 0.30
CA ARG A 64 24.13 -22.14 -0.81
C ARG A 64 25.61 -21.86 -0.49
N LYS A 65 25.96 -21.42 0.72
CA LYS A 65 27.36 -21.23 1.15
C LYS A 65 28.12 -22.55 1.20
N LEU A 66 27.48 -23.59 1.73
CA LEU A 66 28.01 -24.96 1.84
C LEU A 66 28.06 -25.71 0.49
N ALA A 67 27.49 -25.13 -0.57
CA ALA A 67 27.35 -25.73 -1.90
C ALA A 67 26.66 -27.12 -1.95
N ASP A 68 25.92 -27.53 -0.91
CA ASP A 68 25.16 -28.78 -0.92
C ASP A 68 23.90 -28.65 -1.78
N LEU A 69 24.04 -29.02 -3.05
CA LEU A 69 22.98 -28.99 -4.06
C LEU A 69 21.79 -29.91 -3.74
N ASN A 70 21.98 -30.98 -2.98
CA ASN A 70 20.90 -31.92 -2.65
C ASN A 70 20.04 -31.36 -1.51
N SER A 71 20.68 -30.95 -0.40
CA SER A 71 19.97 -30.32 0.73
C SER A 71 19.35 -28.98 0.33
N LEU A 72 20.00 -28.20 -0.54
CA LEU A 72 19.43 -26.98 -1.13
C LEU A 72 18.15 -27.27 -1.94
N ARG A 73 18.16 -28.30 -2.78
CA ARG A 73 16.98 -28.72 -3.57
C ARG A 73 15.85 -29.24 -2.68
N GLU A 74 16.16 -29.91 -1.58
CA GLU A 74 15.13 -30.29 -0.58
C GLU A 74 14.60 -29.08 0.17
N ALA A 75 15.45 -28.15 0.61
CA ALA A 75 15.02 -26.93 1.30
C ALA A 75 14.07 -26.10 0.42
N TYR A 76 14.37 -25.91 -0.87
CA TYR A 76 13.46 -25.23 -1.79
C TYR A 76 12.11 -25.95 -1.97
N LYS A 77 12.10 -27.29 -2.03
CA LYS A 77 10.84 -28.08 -2.11
C LYS A 77 10.01 -27.93 -0.83
N ARG A 78 10.62 -28.16 0.34
CA ARG A 78 9.99 -28.01 1.65
C ARG A 78 9.45 -26.58 1.82
N PHE A 79 10.19 -25.56 1.41
CA PHE A 79 9.76 -24.17 1.51
C PHE A 79 8.56 -23.87 0.59
N HIS A 80 8.58 -24.33 -0.67
CA HIS A 80 7.48 -24.14 -1.62
C HIS A 80 6.18 -24.86 -1.20
N GLU A 81 6.26 -25.99 -0.49
CA GLU A 81 5.10 -26.71 0.04
C GLU A 81 4.24 -25.86 0.99
N TYR A 82 4.87 -25.01 1.81
CA TYR A 82 4.17 -24.10 2.74
C TYR A 82 4.00 -22.69 2.19
N PHE A 83 4.97 -22.15 1.45
CA PHE A 83 5.03 -20.74 1.02
C PHE A 83 5.17 -20.57 -0.50
N PRO A 84 4.47 -19.63 -1.14
CA PRO A 84 4.74 -19.25 -2.53
C PRO A 84 6.11 -18.55 -2.61
N LEU A 85 7.02 -19.05 -3.46
CA LEU A 85 8.38 -18.50 -3.52
C LEU A 85 8.38 -17.19 -4.31
N THR A 86 9.18 -16.21 -3.88
CA THR A 86 9.31 -14.95 -4.63
C THR A 86 9.94 -15.20 -6.00
N PRO A 87 9.66 -14.35 -7.03
CA PRO A 87 10.28 -14.51 -8.35
C PRO A 87 11.82 -14.51 -8.34
N GLN A 88 12.44 -13.87 -7.35
CA GLN A 88 13.90 -13.89 -7.18
C GLN A 88 14.38 -15.27 -6.73
N LEU A 89 13.75 -15.85 -5.70
CA LEU A 89 14.09 -17.19 -5.21
C LEU A 89 13.81 -18.29 -6.25
N TRP A 90 12.74 -18.14 -7.04
CA TRP A 90 12.47 -19.00 -8.19
C TRP A 90 13.57 -18.93 -9.24
N LEU A 91 13.94 -17.71 -9.67
CA LEU A 91 15.02 -17.51 -10.65
C LEU A 91 16.36 -18.03 -10.12
N GLU A 92 16.67 -17.85 -8.84
CA GLU A 92 17.89 -18.39 -8.23
C GLU A 92 17.93 -19.92 -8.27
N TRP A 93 16.85 -20.60 -7.84
CA TRP A 93 16.77 -22.06 -7.89
C TRP A 93 16.87 -22.57 -9.34
N ILE A 94 16.08 -21.99 -10.25
CA ILE A 94 16.10 -22.34 -11.68
C ILE A 94 17.50 -22.15 -12.29
N ASN A 95 18.23 -21.08 -11.94
CA ASN A 95 19.59 -20.87 -12.43
C ASN A 95 20.59 -21.89 -11.88
N THR A 96 20.46 -22.32 -10.62
CA THR A 96 21.31 -23.42 -10.09
C THR A 96 21.02 -24.75 -10.79
N GLU A 97 19.75 -25.08 -11.02
CA GLU A 97 19.35 -26.32 -11.72
C GLU A 97 19.75 -26.28 -13.21
N ALA A 98 19.61 -25.13 -13.88
CA ALA A 98 20.02 -24.94 -15.27
C ALA A 98 21.54 -25.10 -15.47
N GLY A 99 22.36 -24.71 -14.47
CA GLY A 99 23.80 -24.95 -14.46
C GLY A 99 24.19 -26.44 -14.34
N LEU A 100 23.28 -27.29 -13.87
CA LEU A 100 23.48 -28.73 -13.68
C LEU A 100 22.86 -29.59 -14.80
N ALA A 101 21.86 -29.05 -15.50
CA ALA A 101 20.99 -29.75 -16.46
C ALA A 101 21.67 -30.14 -17.79
N ASN A 102 22.54 -31.16 -17.73
CA ASN A 102 23.29 -31.67 -18.88
C ASN A 102 22.59 -32.82 -19.62
N THR A 103 21.53 -33.42 -19.06
CA THR A 103 20.74 -34.48 -19.73
C THR A 103 19.34 -34.03 -20.15
N GLN A 104 18.79 -34.63 -21.21
CA GLN A 104 17.43 -34.33 -21.70
C GLN A 104 16.32 -34.61 -20.66
N GLU A 105 16.60 -35.44 -19.66
CA GLU A 105 15.66 -35.72 -18.57
C GLU A 105 15.64 -34.55 -17.58
N GLN A 106 16.82 -34.09 -17.13
CA GLN A 106 16.95 -32.88 -16.30
C GLN A 106 16.36 -31.64 -16.99
N GLN A 107 16.54 -31.52 -18.31
CA GLN A 107 15.94 -30.44 -19.10
C GLN A 107 14.41 -30.47 -19.03
N LYS A 108 13.78 -31.66 -19.12
CA LYS A 108 12.33 -31.85 -18.93
C LYS A 108 11.86 -31.62 -17.50
N GLU A 109 12.71 -31.84 -16.50
CA GLU A 109 12.41 -31.46 -15.11
C GLU A 109 12.46 -29.94 -14.93
N LEU A 110 13.39 -29.23 -15.59
CA LEU A 110 13.43 -27.77 -15.56
C LEU A 110 12.19 -27.13 -16.21
N PHE A 111 11.65 -27.68 -17.31
CA PHE A 111 10.37 -27.24 -17.86
C PHE A 111 9.23 -27.30 -16.80
N LYS A 112 9.14 -28.39 -16.03
CA LYS A 112 8.15 -28.53 -14.94
C LYS A 112 8.42 -27.56 -13.78
N LEU A 113 9.69 -27.21 -13.53
CA LEU A 113 10.09 -26.24 -12.51
C LEU A 113 9.66 -24.82 -12.91
N PHE A 114 9.88 -24.44 -14.17
CA PHE A 114 9.37 -23.20 -14.75
C PHE A 114 7.83 -23.12 -14.71
N ASP A 115 7.12 -24.18 -15.10
CA ASP A 115 5.65 -24.20 -15.06
C ASP A 115 5.15 -23.89 -13.63
N LYS A 116 5.66 -24.59 -12.60
CA LYS A 116 5.37 -24.31 -11.18
C LYS A 116 5.72 -22.87 -10.77
N ALA A 117 6.87 -22.37 -11.19
CA ALA A 117 7.30 -21.02 -10.86
C ALA A 117 6.35 -19.94 -11.41
N THR A 118 5.69 -20.21 -12.55
CA THR A 118 4.68 -19.31 -13.12
C THR A 118 3.31 -19.38 -12.45
N GLU A 119 3.05 -20.40 -11.62
CA GLU A 119 1.79 -20.53 -10.87
C GLU A 119 1.75 -19.64 -9.61
N ASP A 120 2.88 -19.52 -8.87
CA ASP A 120 2.95 -18.73 -7.62
C ASP A 120 2.66 -17.22 -7.88
N TYR A 121 3.51 -16.55 -8.66
CA TYR A 121 3.47 -15.08 -8.86
C TYR A 121 3.67 -14.65 -10.31
N LEU A 122 3.03 -13.54 -10.68
CA LEU A 122 3.23 -12.90 -11.98
C LEU A 122 4.61 -12.22 -12.06
N SER A 123 5.53 -12.81 -12.82
CA SER A 123 6.85 -12.26 -13.09
C SER A 123 7.16 -12.23 -14.58
N VAL A 124 7.38 -11.04 -15.14
CA VAL A 124 7.83 -10.88 -16.54
C VAL A 124 9.24 -11.47 -16.72
N ASP A 125 10.13 -11.24 -15.76
CA ASP A 125 11.52 -11.70 -15.84
C ASP A 125 11.59 -13.23 -15.91
N LEU A 126 10.73 -13.93 -15.15
CA LEU A 126 10.63 -15.39 -15.18
C LEU A 126 10.18 -15.92 -16.55
N TRP A 127 9.16 -15.31 -17.17
CA TRP A 127 8.71 -15.70 -18.51
C TRP A 127 9.76 -15.41 -19.59
N VAL A 128 10.57 -14.36 -19.42
CA VAL A 128 11.69 -14.03 -20.32
C VAL A 128 12.81 -15.07 -20.20
N GLU A 129 13.23 -15.45 -18.99
CA GLU A 129 14.24 -16.50 -18.79
C GLU A 129 13.72 -17.88 -19.26
N TYR A 130 12.44 -18.19 -19.05
CA TYR A 130 11.81 -19.42 -19.55
C TYR A 130 11.82 -19.50 -21.08
N ALA A 131 11.52 -18.39 -21.76
CA ALA A 131 11.64 -18.30 -23.21
C ALA A 131 13.10 -18.42 -23.67
N GLN A 132 14.06 -17.74 -23.02
CA GLN A 132 15.49 -17.83 -23.37
C GLN A 132 16.04 -19.26 -23.20
N TYR A 133 15.66 -19.97 -22.15
CA TYR A 133 16.02 -21.36 -21.94
C TYR A 133 15.47 -22.26 -23.06
N SER A 134 14.21 -22.05 -23.46
CA SER A 134 13.58 -22.77 -24.57
C SER A 134 14.25 -22.48 -25.92
N ILE A 135 14.66 -21.23 -26.18
CA ILE A 135 15.49 -20.86 -27.35
C ILE A 135 16.84 -21.60 -27.32
N GLY A 136 17.48 -21.71 -26.15
CA GLY A 136 18.75 -22.42 -25.97
C GLY A 136 18.70 -23.91 -26.31
N LEU A 137 17.51 -24.53 -26.23
CA LEU A 137 17.26 -25.91 -26.64
C LEU A 137 16.90 -26.07 -28.13
N GLY A 138 16.65 -24.97 -28.84
CA GLY A 138 16.44 -24.95 -30.29
C GLY A 138 15.04 -25.33 -30.78
N ASP A 139 14.05 -25.50 -29.89
CA ASP A 139 12.65 -25.75 -30.29
C ASP A 139 11.84 -24.44 -30.31
N LEU A 140 11.61 -23.93 -31.51
CA LEU A 140 10.88 -22.66 -31.70
C LEU A 140 9.37 -22.81 -31.46
N GLU A 141 8.77 -24.00 -31.55
CA GLU A 141 7.31 -24.19 -31.41
C GLU A 141 6.89 -24.27 -29.94
N THR A 142 7.64 -24.98 -29.08
CA THR A 142 7.42 -24.89 -27.63
C THR A 142 7.77 -23.50 -27.10
N THR A 143 8.83 -22.87 -27.60
CA THR A 143 9.16 -21.47 -27.26
C THR A 143 8.00 -20.51 -27.61
N ARG A 144 7.37 -20.68 -28.77
CA ARG A 144 6.17 -19.91 -29.15
C ARG A 144 5.03 -20.13 -28.15
N SER A 145 4.74 -21.38 -27.81
CA SER A 145 3.71 -21.74 -26.84
C SER A 145 3.96 -21.12 -25.46
N ILE A 146 5.21 -21.13 -24.99
CA ILE A 146 5.65 -20.46 -23.75
C ILE A 146 5.41 -18.95 -23.82
N LEU A 147 5.74 -18.29 -24.93
CA LEU A 147 5.52 -16.86 -25.09
C LEU A 147 4.04 -16.48 -25.24
N ASP A 148 3.21 -17.23 -25.95
CA ASP A 148 1.76 -16.97 -25.98
C ASP A 148 1.12 -17.19 -24.59
N ARG A 149 1.60 -18.14 -23.77
CA ARG A 149 1.22 -18.25 -22.34
C ARG A 149 1.67 -17.01 -21.54
N GLY A 150 2.95 -16.64 -21.65
CA GLY A 150 3.52 -15.50 -20.95
C GLY A 150 2.89 -14.16 -21.32
N LEU A 151 2.48 -13.98 -22.58
CA LEU A 151 1.76 -12.79 -23.04
C LEU A 151 0.31 -12.74 -22.54
N ASN A 152 -0.37 -13.88 -22.40
CA ASN A 152 -1.70 -13.93 -21.81
C ASN A 152 -1.69 -13.62 -20.30
N ALA A 153 -0.62 -13.97 -19.58
CA ALA A 153 -0.45 -13.65 -18.17
C ALA A 153 0.09 -12.22 -17.93
N ALA A 154 1.16 -11.85 -18.65
CA ALA A 154 2.01 -10.71 -18.33
C ALA A 154 2.15 -9.67 -19.47
N GLY A 155 1.57 -9.91 -20.65
CA GLY A 155 1.71 -9.03 -21.82
C GLY A 155 1.02 -7.66 -21.68
N LEU A 156 0.21 -7.45 -20.64
CA LEU A 156 -0.43 -6.17 -20.26
C LEU A 156 0.37 -5.38 -19.22
N VAL A 157 1.47 -5.93 -18.68
CA VAL A 157 2.28 -5.29 -17.63
C VAL A 157 2.98 -4.05 -18.19
N CYS A 158 2.62 -2.88 -17.66
CA CYS A 158 2.96 -1.59 -18.28
C CYS A 158 4.46 -1.25 -18.27
N ASP A 159 5.23 -1.72 -17.28
CA ASP A 159 6.64 -1.39 -17.09
C ASP A 159 7.60 -2.33 -17.83
N LYS A 160 7.44 -3.64 -17.65
CA LYS A 160 8.32 -4.69 -18.23
C LYS A 160 7.71 -5.46 -19.40
N GLY A 161 6.39 -5.41 -19.60
CA GLY A 161 5.68 -6.28 -20.54
C GLY A 161 6.16 -6.20 -21.99
N SER A 162 6.82 -5.09 -22.40
CA SER A 162 7.45 -4.97 -23.71
C SER A 162 8.44 -6.09 -23.99
N LEU A 163 9.21 -6.56 -22.99
CA LEU A 163 10.26 -7.56 -23.16
C LEU A 163 9.74 -8.87 -23.76
N LEU A 164 8.54 -9.32 -23.37
CA LEU A 164 7.92 -10.53 -23.92
C LEU A 164 7.42 -10.33 -25.35
N TRP A 165 6.94 -9.13 -25.68
CA TRP A 165 6.60 -8.77 -27.04
C TRP A 165 7.87 -8.65 -27.91
N ASP A 166 8.96 -8.11 -27.37
CA ASP A 166 10.26 -7.98 -28.04
C ASP A 166 10.83 -9.36 -28.40
N THR A 167 10.87 -10.32 -27.45
CA THR A 167 11.30 -11.70 -27.74
C THR A 167 10.41 -12.42 -28.75
N LEU A 168 9.09 -12.18 -28.73
CA LEU A 168 8.19 -12.76 -29.74
C LEU A 168 8.43 -12.13 -31.13
N ARG A 169 8.67 -10.81 -31.21
CA ARG A 169 9.04 -10.15 -32.48
C ARG A 169 10.35 -10.72 -33.01
N GLU A 170 11.35 -10.99 -32.17
CA GLU A 170 12.62 -11.58 -32.60
C GLU A 170 12.43 -13.00 -33.18
N ILE A 171 11.69 -13.88 -32.51
CA ILE A 171 11.40 -15.25 -32.99
C ILE A 171 10.60 -15.23 -34.30
N GLU A 172 9.55 -14.42 -34.40
CA GLU A 172 8.75 -14.34 -35.63
C GLU A 172 9.56 -13.76 -36.80
N ASN A 173 10.56 -12.90 -36.55
CA ASN A 173 11.54 -12.45 -37.55
C ASN A 173 12.55 -13.54 -37.94
N VAL A 174 13.01 -14.38 -37.00
CA VAL A 174 13.86 -15.55 -37.32
C VAL A 174 13.11 -16.50 -38.27
N TYR A 175 11.82 -16.77 -38.01
CA TYR A 175 10.97 -17.53 -38.93
C TYR A 175 10.77 -16.84 -40.29
N ILE A 176 10.80 -15.51 -40.39
CA ILE A 176 10.81 -14.82 -41.70
C ILE A 176 12.14 -15.10 -42.42
N GLY A 177 13.28 -14.98 -41.73
CA GLY A 177 14.61 -15.22 -42.30
C GLY A 177 14.89 -16.68 -42.70
N MET A 178 14.16 -17.64 -42.13
CA MET A 178 14.19 -19.05 -42.55
C MET A 178 13.43 -19.32 -43.87
N ASN A 179 12.51 -18.44 -44.27
CA ASN A 179 11.62 -18.64 -45.42
C ASN A 179 12.03 -17.76 -46.60
N THR A 180 11.95 -18.29 -47.82
CA THR A 180 12.28 -17.51 -49.03
C THR A 180 11.21 -16.47 -49.33
N GLU A 181 11.65 -15.25 -49.65
CA GLU A 181 10.79 -14.10 -49.91
C GLU A 181 9.76 -14.38 -51.02
N GLY A 182 8.53 -13.92 -50.81
CA GLY A 182 7.44 -14.05 -51.78
C GLY A 182 6.71 -15.41 -51.80
N THR A 183 7.18 -16.42 -51.07
CA THR A 183 6.40 -17.66 -50.82
C THR A 183 5.12 -17.37 -50.02
N ASP A 184 4.11 -18.22 -50.13
CA ASP A 184 2.86 -18.06 -49.37
C ASP A 184 3.04 -18.33 -47.88
N GLU A 185 4.07 -19.09 -47.50
CA GLU A 185 4.46 -19.31 -46.09
C GLU A 185 5.15 -18.07 -45.52
N TRP A 186 6.08 -17.45 -46.27
CA TRP A 186 6.62 -16.13 -45.94
C TRP A 186 5.51 -15.07 -45.79
N LYS A 187 4.51 -15.02 -46.69
CA LYS A 187 3.36 -14.08 -46.57
C LYS A 187 2.54 -14.32 -45.30
N LYS A 188 2.22 -15.58 -44.98
CA LYS A 188 1.53 -15.94 -43.72
C LYS A 188 2.35 -15.51 -42.49
N GLN A 189 3.66 -15.69 -42.54
CA GLN A 189 4.57 -15.37 -41.44
C GLN A 189 4.72 -13.85 -41.23
N VAL A 190 4.83 -13.07 -42.32
CA VAL A 190 4.77 -11.60 -42.28
C VAL A 190 3.45 -11.11 -41.69
N LEU A 191 2.31 -11.71 -42.06
CA LEU A 191 1.00 -11.35 -41.50
C LEU A 191 0.84 -11.68 -40.01
N LYS A 192 1.50 -12.73 -39.48
CA LYS A 192 1.57 -12.97 -38.03
C LYS A 192 2.33 -11.86 -37.32
N LEU A 193 3.51 -11.47 -37.81
CA LEU A 193 4.31 -10.41 -37.20
C LEU A 193 3.58 -9.05 -37.23
N VAL A 194 2.83 -8.77 -38.30
CA VAL A 194 1.89 -7.64 -38.36
C VAL A 194 0.86 -7.68 -37.24
N ASP A 195 0.26 -8.85 -36.94
CA ASP A 195 -0.70 -8.96 -35.83
C ASP A 195 -0.02 -8.87 -34.45
N VAL A 196 1.21 -9.35 -34.29
CA VAL A 196 2.02 -9.13 -33.07
C VAL A 196 2.27 -7.64 -32.83
N PHE A 197 2.74 -6.90 -33.84
CA PHE A 197 2.88 -5.42 -33.76
C PHE A 197 1.54 -4.74 -33.45
N LYS A 198 0.45 -5.14 -34.12
CA LYS A 198 -0.91 -4.61 -33.89
C LYS A 198 -1.44 -4.87 -32.48
N ARG A 199 -1.19 -6.07 -31.91
CA ARG A 199 -1.52 -6.44 -30.53
C ARG A 199 -0.72 -5.57 -29.55
N GLN A 200 0.61 -5.57 -29.66
CA GLN A 200 1.51 -4.79 -28.81
C GLN A 200 1.19 -3.29 -28.83
N LEU A 201 1.06 -2.70 -30.02
CA LEU A 201 0.78 -1.26 -30.19
C LEU A 201 -0.66 -0.87 -29.79
N SER A 202 -1.52 -1.83 -29.43
CA SER A 202 -2.85 -1.57 -28.86
C SER A 202 -2.87 -1.58 -27.32
N ILE A 203 -1.74 -1.91 -26.67
CA ILE A 203 -1.59 -2.04 -25.20
C ILE A 203 -0.79 -0.83 -24.67
N PRO A 204 -1.20 -0.19 -23.55
CA PRO A 204 -0.50 0.96 -22.98
C PRO A 204 0.79 0.55 -22.25
N LEU A 205 1.84 0.22 -23.01
CA LEU A 205 3.18 -0.06 -22.48
C LEU A 205 4.04 1.21 -22.40
N LEU A 206 4.97 1.28 -21.44
CA LEU A 206 6.03 2.29 -21.45
C LEU A 206 6.85 2.21 -22.75
N ASN A 207 7.36 3.35 -23.20
CA ASN A 207 8.21 3.48 -24.39
C ASN A 207 7.62 2.95 -25.72
N ILE A 208 6.30 2.77 -25.81
CA ILE A 208 5.55 2.36 -27.02
C ILE A 208 5.89 3.20 -28.28
N GLU A 209 6.31 4.46 -28.10
CA GLU A 209 6.80 5.35 -29.15
C GLU A 209 7.98 4.74 -29.93
N ASN A 210 8.89 4.01 -29.26
CA ASN A 210 10.01 3.32 -29.90
C ASN A 210 9.53 2.17 -30.77
N THR A 211 8.63 1.32 -30.27
CA THR A 211 8.03 0.22 -31.05
C THR A 211 7.25 0.75 -32.26
N PHE A 212 6.61 1.91 -32.14
CA PHE A 212 5.92 2.55 -33.26
C PHE A 212 6.90 3.07 -34.33
N ASN A 213 8.07 3.58 -33.92
CA ASN A 213 9.14 3.94 -34.86
C ASN A 213 9.73 2.70 -35.57
N GLU A 214 9.98 1.61 -34.85
CA GLU A 214 10.40 0.32 -35.43
C GLU A 214 9.39 -0.18 -36.47
N TRP A 215 8.10 -0.11 -36.15
CA TRP A 215 6.99 -0.45 -37.05
C TRP A 215 6.96 0.45 -38.30
N GLN A 216 7.15 1.76 -38.14
CA GLN A 216 7.20 2.71 -39.26
C GLN A 216 8.40 2.49 -40.19
N ASP A 217 9.54 2.07 -39.65
CA ASP A 217 10.71 1.70 -40.47
C ASP A 217 10.46 0.37 -41.19
N TRP A 218 10.01 -0.68 -40.47
CA TRP A 218 9.74 -2.01 -41.03
C TRP A 218 8.70 -2.03 -42.16
N ILE A 219 7.69 -1.16 -42.13
CA ILE A 219 6.72 -1.00 -43.24
C ILE A 219 7.41 -0.55 -44.56
N LYS A 220 8.48 0.25 -44.49
CA LYS A 220 9.11 0.83 -45.70
C LYS A 220 9.78 -0.22 -46.58
N ASP A 221 10.26 -1.29 -45.96
CA ASP A 221 10.98 -2.38 -46.62
C ASP A 221 10.02 -3.45 -47.21
N LEU A 222 8.73 -3.36 -46.92
CA LEU A 222 7.72 -4.35 -47.33
C LEU A 222 7.07 -4.05 -48.70
N PRO A 223 6.65 -5.09 -49.46
CA PRO A 223 5.89 -4.92 -50.69
C PRO A 223 4.57 -4.14 -50.48
N LYS A 224 4.41 -3.06 -51.26
CA LYS A 224 3.27 -2.14 -51.16
C LYS A 224 1.94 -2.86 -51.39
N GLY A 225 1.03 -2.72 -50.43
CA GLY A 225 -0.35 -3.23 -50.50
C GLY A 225 -0.63 -4.50 -49.68
N LEU A 226 0.38 -5.09 -49.01
CA LEU A 226 0.19 -6.30 -48.19
C LEU A 226 -0.50 -6.03 -46.83
N VAL A 227 -0.47 -4.79 -46.33
CA VAL A 227 -0.93 -4.38 -44.98
C VAL A 227 -1.58 -2.98 -45.04
N ASP A 228 -2.59 -2.72 -44.20
CA ASP A 228 -3.12 -1.36 -43.94
C ASP A 228 -2.60 -0.79 -42.60
N PRO A 229 -1.66 0.18 -42.62
CA PRO A 229 -1.10 0.79 -41.41
C PRO A 229 -2.13 1.50 -40.52
N LYS A 230 -3.27 1.95 -41.07
CA LYS A 230 -4.29 2.72 -40.33
C LYS A 230 -4.85 1.96 -39.13
N THR A 231 -4.97 0.64 -39.25
CA THR A 231 -5.46 -0.23 -38.20
C THR A 231 -4.55 -0.21 -36.96
N VAL A 232 -3.23 -0.25 -37.19
CA VAL A 232 -2.20 -0.19 -36.13
C VAL A 232 -2.06 1.21 -35.58
N GLU A 233 -2.08 2.24 -36.43
CA GLU A 233 -2.11 3.65 -35.99
C GLU A 233 -3.29 3.97 -35.07
N TYR A 234 -4.47 3.37 -35.31
CA TYR A 234 -5.64 3.58 -34.46
C TYR A 234 -5.47 2.93 -33.08
N GLY A 235 -4.93 1.70 -33.03
CA GLY A 235 -4.54 1.03 -31.78
C GLY A 235 -3.56 1.88 -30.98
N TYR A 236 -2.48 2.33 -31.61
CA TYR A 236 -1.44 3.17 -31.03
C TYR A 236 -2.00 4.49 -30.44
N LYS A 237 -2.85 5.19 -31.20
CA LYS A 237 -3.51 6.45 -30.75
C LYS A 237 -4.53 6.24 -29.62
N LYS A 238 -5.01 5.01 -29.40
CA LYS A 238 -5.80 4.63 -28.22
C LYS A 238 -4.89 4.28 -27.04
N ALA A 239 -3.84 3.49 -27.27
CA ALA A 239 -2.88 3.07 -26.25
C ALA A 239 -2.17 4.26 -25.60
N LEU A 240 -1.70 5.24 -26.39
CA LEU A 240 -1.07 6.46 -25.87
C LEU A 240 -1.97 7.23 -24.89
N LYS A 241 -3.27 7.36 -25.18
CA LYS A 241 -4.23 8.07 -24.30
C LYS A 241 -4.49 7.35 -22.99
N LEU A 242 -4.42 6.02 -22.98
CA LEU A 242 -4.49 5.23 -21.74
C LEU A 242 -3.17 5.35 -20.96
N LEU A 243 -2.03 5.32 -21.66
CA LEU A 243 -0.71 5.49 -21.07
C LEU A 243 -0.54 6.88 -20.40
N GLU A 244 -1.11 7.95 -20.96
CA GLU A 244 -1.16 9.28 -20.33
C GLU A 244 -1.93 9.29 -19.00
N ILE A 245 -2.95 8.42 -18.85
CA ILE A 245 -3.71 8.26 -17.60
C ILE A 245 -2.93 7.38 -16.61
N TYR A 246 -2.16 6.41 -17.10
CA TYR A 246 -1.47 5.41 -16.27
C TYR A 246 -0.10 5.92 -15.76
N LYS A 247 0.64 6.72 -16.54
CA LYS A 247 1.96 7.29 -16.19
C LYS A 247 2.02 7.87 -14.75
N PRO A 248 1.07 8.71 -14.28
CA PRO A 248 1.11 9.24 -12.92
C PRO A 248 1.00 8.19 -11.80
N PHE A 249 0.39 7.03 -12.06
CA PHE A 249 0.33 5.91 -11.12
C PHE A 249 1.63 5.11 -11.14
N GLU A 250 2.16 4.80 -12.32
CA GLU A 250 3.46 4.11 -12.46
C GLU A 250 4.62 4.92 -11.82
N GLU A 251 4.63 6.25 -12.01
CA GLU A 251 5.57 7.15 -11.33
C GLU A 251 5.40 7.14 -9.80
N GLN A 252 4.17 7.02 -9.29
CA GLN A 252 3.90 6.90 -7.85
C GLN A 252 4.39 5.57 -7.29
N LEU A 253 4.12 4.44 -7.97
CA LEU A 253 4.58 3.11 -7.56
C LEU A 253 6.11 3.05 -7.40
N LEU A 254 6.87 3.73 -8.26
CA LEU A 254 8.33 3.87 -8.17
C LEU A 254 8.83 4.72 -6.98
N THR A 255 7.95 5.45 -6.31
CA THR A 255 8.30 6.34 -5.17
C THR A 255 7.71 5.91 -3.83
N CYS A 256 6.81 4.93 -3.80
CA CYS A 256 6.25 4.38 -2.58
C CYS A 256 7.31 3.58 -1.78
N ASN A 257 7.35 3.77 -0.46
CA ASN A 257 8.28 3.07 0.43
C ASN A 257 7.55 2.26 1.54
N SER A 258 6.22 2.16 1.46
CA SER A 258 5.38 1.49 2.44
C SER A 258 4.23 0.74 1.76
N ASN A 259 3.95 -0.48 2.23
CA ASN A 259 2.88 -1.34 1.72
C ASN A 259 1.50 -0.66 1.82
N GLU A 260 1.27 0.17 2.85
CA GLU A 260 0.04 0.96 2.97
C GLU A 260 -0.12 2.00 1.86
N GLU A 261 0.96 2.71 1.52
CA GLU A 261 0.95 3.73 0.46
C GLU A 261 0.78 3.06 -0.91
N LEU A 262 1.54 1.98 -1.13
CA LEU A 262 1.50 1.14 -2.33
C LEU A 262 0.08 0.58 -2.58
N TYR A 263 -0.56 0.01 -1.55
CA TYR A 263 -1.93 -0.49 -1.62
C TYR A 263 -2.93 0.62 -1.92
N LYS A 264 -2.78 1.82 -1.34
CA LYS A 264 -3.63 2.99 -1.63
C LYS A 264 -3.48 3.47 -3.09
N VAL A 265 -2.27 3.43 -3.64
CA VAL A 265 -2.01 3.74 -5.07
C VAL A 265 -2.67 2.69 -5.97
N TYR A 266 -2.43 1.39 -5.76
CA TYR A 266 -3.09 0.33 -6.55
C TYR A 266 -4.63 0.39 -6.44
N LYS A 267 -5.19 0.62 -5.24
CA LYS A 267 -6.64 0.74 -5.01
C LYS A 267 -7.25 2.00 -5.64
N HIS A 268 -6.46 3.01 -5.99
CA HIS A 268 -6.89 4.12 -6.85
C HIS A 268 -6.76 3.78 -8.34
N TYR A 269 -5.62 3.22 -8.76
CA TYR A 269 -5.31 2.85 -10.14
C TYR A 269 -6.35 1.85 -10.70
N ILE A 270 -6.64 0.79 -9.96
CA ILE A 270 -7.65 -0.23 -10.32
C ILE A 270 -9.05 0.39 -10.50
N LYS A 271 -9.39 1.44 -9.74
CA LYS A 271 -10.66 2.18 -9.89
C LYS A 271 -10.73 3.09 -11.13
N THR A 272 -9.59 3.40 -11.76
CA THR A 272 -9.56 4.15 -13.04
C THR A 272 -9.56 3.26 -14.28
N VAL A 273 -9.20 1.98 -14.13
CA VAL A 273 -9.17 1.00 -15.22
C VAL A 273 -10.56 0.40 -15.42
N THR A 274 -10.99 0.24 -16.68
CA THR A 274 -12.29 -0.35 -17.03
C THR A 274 -12.20 -1.75 -17.63
N ASP A 275 -11.00 -2.20 -17.98
CA ASP A 275 -10.76 -3.48 -18.66
C ASP A 275 -10.49 -4.61 -17.65
N PRO A 276 -11.27 -5.71 -17.64
CA PRO A 276 -11.11 -6.78 -16.66
C PRO A 276 -9.74 -7.47 -16.69
N SER A 277 -9.17 -7.72 -17.87
CA SER A 277 -7.87 -8.37 -18.01
C SER A 277 -6.75 -7.50 -17.44
N THR A 278 -6.79 -6.19 -17.70
CA THR A 278 -5.87 -5.21 -17.11
C THR A 278 -6.04 -5.11 -15.60
N ILE A 279 -7.27 -5.17 -15.07
CA ILE A 279 -7.53 -5.17 -13.62
C ILE A 279 -6.92 -6.43 -12.95
N ILE A 280 -7.11 -7.62 -13.51
CA ILE A 280 -6.53 -8.87 -13.00
C ILE A 280 -4.99 -8.79 -13.04
N CYS A 281 -4.41 -8.27 -14.14
CA CYS A 281 -2.97 -8.07 -14.27
C CYS A 281 -2.40 -7.10 -13.21
N LEU A 282 -3.13 -6.03 -12.88
CA LEU A 282 -2.76 -5.10 -11.80
C LEU A 282 -2.85 -5.74 -10.41
N TYR A 283 -3.86 -6.59 -10.15
CA TYR A 283 -3.93 -7.36 -8.90
C TYR A 283 -2.77 -8.36 -8.79
N GLU A 284 -2.50 -9.20 -9.79
CA GLU A 284 -1.39 -10.16 -9.74
C GLU A 284 -0.02 -9.47 -9.63
N ARG A 285 0.18 -8.30 -10.27
CA ARG A 285 1.39 -7.47 -10.09
C ARG A 285 1.52 -6.94 -8.66
N ALA A 286 0.42 -6.44 -8.09
CA ALA A 286 0.38 -5.96 -6.72
C ALA A 286 0.60 -7.08 -5.69
N ALA A 287 0.13 -8.31 -5.97
CA ALA A 287 0.29 -9.47 -5.10
C ALA A 287 1.76 -9.81 -4.82
N VAL A 288 2.68 -9.55 -5.75
CA VAL A 288 4.13 -9.77 -5.56
C VAL A 288 4.71 -8.89 -4.43
N GLN A 289 4.09 -7.74 -4.17
CA GLN A 289 4.56 -6.73 -3.19
C GLN A 289 3.66 -6.64 -1.95
N LEU A 290 2.40 -7.09 -2.04
CA LEU A 290 1.37 -7.00 -1.00
C LEU A 290 0.88 -8.39 -0.53
N CYS A 291 1.63 -9.46 -0.81
CA CYS A 291 1.28 -10.84 -0.46
C CYS A 291 0.89 -11.04 1.02
N LEU A 292 1.52 -10.32 1.95
CA LEU A 292 1.26 -10.41 3.40
C LEU A 292 0.12 -9.49 3.90
N VAL A 293 -0.66 -8.86 3.00
CA VAL A 293 -1.74 -7.91 3.36
C VAL A 293 -3.12 -8.57 3.12
N PRO A 294 -3.87 -8.95 4.18
CA PRO A 294 -5.18 -9.60 4.00
C PRO A 294 -6.21 -8.74 3.25
N ASP A 295 -6.33 -7.45 3.56
CA ASP A 295 -7.28 -6.52 2.92
C ASP A 295 -7.14 -6.49 1.38
N PHE A 296 -5.92 -6.63 0.89
CA PHE A 296 -5.62 -6.70 -0.54
C PHE A 296 -6.17 -7.99 -1.17
N TRP A 297 -5.95 -9.14 -0.54
CA TRP A 297 -6.51 -10.41 -0.99
C TRP A 297 -8.03 -10.47 -0.86
N ILE A 298 -8.61 -9.81 0.14
CA ILE A 298 -10.05 -9.67 0.32
C ILE A 298 -10.65 -8.84 -0.83
N ASP A 299 -10.09 -7.68 -1.18
CA ASP A 299 -10.51 -6.90 -2.36
C ASP A 299 -10.41 -7.74 -3.65
N TYR A 300 -9.28 -8.40 -3.87
CA TYR A 300 -9.02 -9.17 -5.09
C TYR A 300 -9.98 -10.37 -5.22
N SER A 301 -10.16 -11.14 -4.14
CA SER A 301 -11.08 -12.28 -4.11
C SER A 301 -12.53 -11.85 -4.30
N ASN A 302 -12.95 -10.70 -3.74
CA ASN A 302 -14.28 -10.13 -3.97
C ASN A 302 -14.49 -9.68 -5.43
N TYR A 303 -13.46 -9.11 -6.08
CA TYR A 303 -13.52 -8.78 -7.51
C TYR A 303 -13.65 -10.04 -8.38
N VAL A 304 -12.84 -11.06 -8.11
CA VAL A 304 -12.80 -12.31 -8.87
C VAL A 304 -13.97 -13.26 -8.52
N PHE A 305 -14.73 -13.01 -7.45
CA PHE A 305 -15.83 -13.87 -6.97
C PHE A 305 -16.85 -14.30 -8.03
N ASN A 306 -17.04 -13.52 -9.11
CA ASN A 306 -17.95 -13.85 -10.22
C ASN A 306 -17.29 -14.58 -11.41
N LEU A 307 -15.97 -14.80 -11.40
CA LEU A 307 -15.18 -15.39 -12.49
C LEU A 307 -14.93 -16.91 -12.31
N GLY A 308 -15.78 -17.58 -11.53
CA GLY A 308 -15.79 -19.05 -11.40
C GLY A 308 -14.45 -19.63 -10.92
N PRO A 309 -13.79 -20.53 -11.68
CA PRO A 309 -12.58 -21.22 -11.23
C PRO A 309 -11.39 -20.28 -10.95
N VAL A 310 -11.36 -19.08 -11.56
CA VAL A 310 -10.31 -18.08 -11.27
C VAL A 310 -10.38 -17.64 -9.80
N ALA A 311 -11.58 -17.59 -9.20
CA ALA A 311 -11.76 -17.23 -7.79
C ALA A 311 -11.17 -18.28 -6.85
N GLU A 312 -11.21 -19.55 -7.24
CA GLU A 312 -10.57 -20.62 -6.46
C GLU A 312 -9.05 -20.49 -6.49
N ASN A 313 -8.44 -20.32 -7.67
CA ASN A 313 -6.99 -20.17 -7.76
C ASN A 313 -6.50 -18.96 -6.94
N VAL A 314 -7.22 -17.83 -7.01
CA VAL A 314 -6.90 -16.63 -6.24
C VAL A 314 -7.04 -16.85 -4.73
N ILE A 315 -8.11 -17.49 -4.23
CA ILE A 315 -8.25 -17.70 -2.78
C ILE A 315 -7.30 -18.80 -2.25
N GLN A 316 -6.89 -19.75 -3.08
CA GLN A 316 -5.80 -20.69 -2.75
C GLN A 316 -4.45 -19.97 -2.63
N LYS A 317 -4.10 -19.05 -3.55
CA LYS A 317 -2.92 -18.17 -3.41
C LYS A 317 -3.00 -17.30 -2.16
N ALA A 318 -4.17 -16.72 -1.89
CA ALA A 318 -4.40 -15.85 -0.73
C ALA A 318 -4.12 -16.57 0.59
N LEU A 319 -4.61 -17.80 0.75
CA LEU A 319 -4.44 -18.58 1.98
C LEU A 319 -3.06 -19.22 2.14
N ARG A 320 -2.32 -19.48 1.04
CA ARG A 320 -0.88 -19.83 1.13
C ARG A 320 -0.02 -18.65 1.62
N ASN A 321 -0.50 -17.41 1.51
CA ASN A 321 0.21 -16.21 1.97
C ASN A 321 -0.28 -15.66 3.32
N CYS A 322 -1.59 -15.70 3.58
CA CYS A 322 -2.24 -15.13 4.76
C CYS A 322 -3.15 -16.15 5.48
N PRO A 323 -2.65 -17.32 5.92
CA PRO A 323 -3.46 -18.38 6.54
C PRO A 323 -4.13 -17.96 7.86
N TRP A 324 -3.62 -16.92 8.53
CA TRP A 324 -4.17 -16.36 9.78
C TRP A 324 -5.41 -15.48 9.59
N SER A 325 -5.86 -15.20 8.36
CA SER A 325 -6.98 -14.30 8.09
C SER A 325 -8.32 -15.05 8.02
N GLU A 326 -9.20 -14.82 9.00
CA GLU A 326 -10.52 -15.45 9.08
C GLU A 326 -11.40 -15.12 7.86
N ASP A 327 -11.38 -13.87 7.40
CA ASP A 327 -12.11 -13.40 6.21
C ASP A 327 -11.73 -14.16 4.93
N LEU A 328 -10.47 -14.58 4.76
CA LEU A 328 -10.04 -15.36 3.59
C LEU A 328 -10.58 -16.80 3.65
N TRP A 329 -10.66 -17.42 4.82
CA TRP A 329 -11.30 -18.73 4.99
C TRP A 329 -12.82 -18.64 4.74
N ILE A 330 -13.46 -17.59 5.25
CA ILE A 330 -14.88 -17.27 4.97
C ILE A 330 -15.13 -17.11 3.46
N LEU A 331 -14.26 -16.39 2.74
CA LEU A 331 -14.35 -16.24 1.30
C LEU A 331 -14.14 -17.57 0.56
N LYS A 332 -13.21 -18.43 1.00
CA LYS A 332 -13.01 -19.77 0.41
C LYS A 332 -14.25 -20.66 0.58
N VAL A 333 -14.88 -20.67 1.76
CA VAL A 333 -16.15 -21.39 1.99
C VAL A 333 -17.25 -20.88 1.04
N ARG A 334 -17.42 -19.55 0.91
CA ARG A 334 -18.40 -18.94 0.00
C ARG A 334 -18.10 -19.22 -1.49
N ILE A 335 -16.83 -19.31 -1.87
CA ILE A 335 -16.41 -19.67 -3.24
C ILE A 335 -16.68 -21.16 -3.50
N HIS A 336 -16.39 -22.05 -2.56
CA HIS A 336 -16.67 -23.49 -2.69
C HIS A 336 -18.18 -23.79 -2.72
N GLU A 337 -19.00 -23.06 -1.95
CA GLU A 337 -20.46 -23.10 -2.03
C GLU A 337 -20.94 -22.70 -3.44
N LYS A 338 -20.45 -21.59 -3.97
CA LYS A 338 -20.81 -21.08 -5.30
C LYS A 338 -20.34 -21.96 -6.48
N LEU A 339 -19.29 -22.74 -6.27
CA LEU A 339 -18.78 -23.74 -7.23
C LEU A 339 -19.42 -25.12 -7.02
N GLU A 340 -20.50 -25.21 -6.23
CA GLU A 340 -21.28 -26.44 -5.95
C GLU A 340 -20.40 -27.63 -5.51
N LYS A 341 -19.36 -27.35 -4.71
CA LYS A 341 -18.41 -28.38 -4.25
C LYS A 341 -19.03 -29.35 -3.24
N SER A 342 -18.45 -30.55 -3.19
CA SER A 342 -18.88 -31.61 -2.29
C SER A 342 -18.76 -31.21 -0.81
N GLU A 343 -19.68 -31.70 0.02
CA GLU A 343 -19.72 -31.43 1.47
C GLU A 343 -18.35 -31.67 2.13
N ASN A 344 -17.67 -32.76 1.76
CA ASN A 344 -16.35 -33.14 2.26
C ASN A 344 -15.26 -32.10 1.95
N GLN A 345 -15.32 -31.43 0.79
CA GLN A 345 -14.35 -30.39 0.43
C GLN A 345 -14.57 -29.10 1.22
N VAL A 346 -15.84 -28.76 1.52
CA VAL A 346 -16.17 -27.62 2.39
C VAL A 346 -15.83 -27.91 3.85
N MET A 347 -16.07 -29.15 4.33
CA MET A 347 -15.69 -29.61 5.66
C MET A 347 -14.17 -29.58 5.86
N ASN A 348 -13.37 -30.16 4.96
CA ASN A 348 -11.91 -30.10 5.02
C ASN A 348 -11.39 -28.64 4.95
N CYS A 349 -12.01 -27.78 4.13
CA CYS A 349 -11.68 -26.35 4.13
C CYS A 349 -11.95 -25.67 5.47
N PHE A 350 -13.05 -26.04 6.14
CA PHE A 350 -13.41 -25.51 7.45
C PHE A 350 -12.46 -25.99 8.55
N GLU A 351 -12.12 -27.29 8.58
CA GLU A 351 -11.16 -27.89 9.52
C GLU A 351 -9.74 -27.32 9.34
N GLN A 352 -9.29 -27.10 8.09
CA GLN A 352 -8.04 -26.39 7.80
C GLN A 352 -8.05 -24.96 8.33
N GLY A 353 -9.19 -24.26 8.21
CA GLY A 353 -9.36 -22.90 8.70
C GLY A 353 -9.27 -22.81 10.22
N THR A 354 -10.05 -23.63 10.96
CA THR A 354 -10.01 -23.63 12.43
C THR A 354 -8.65 -24.06 12.98
N ALA A 355 -7.97 -25.01 12.33
CA ALA A 355 -6.59 -25.36 12.67
C ALA A 355 -5.60 -24.20 12.43
N SER A 356 -5.72 -23.47 11.32
CA SER A 356 -4.84 -22.33 10.97
C SER A 356 -5.10 -21.06 11.80
N LEU A 357 -6.32 -20.91 12.33
CA LEU A 357 -6.75 -19.75 13.13
C LEU A 357 -6.46 -19.90 14.63
N SER A 358 -6.17 -21.11 15.11
CA SER A 358 -5.84 -21.37 16.52
C SER A 358 -4.71 -20.43 17.01
N PRO A 359 -4.87 -19.71 18.14
CA PRO A 359 -5.86 -19.91 19.20
C PRO A 359 -7.16 -19.08 19.09
N SER A 360 -7.45 -18.45 17.94
CA SER A 360 -8.71 -17.70 17.74
C SER A 360 -9.93 -18.63 17.73
N PRO A 361 -11.07 -18.24 18.33
CA PRO A 361 -12.30 -19.04 18.33
C PRO A 361 -13.00 -19.15 16.97
N ALA A 362 -12.54 -18.42 15.94
CA ALA A 362 -13.03 -18.51 14.55
C ALA A 362 -14.58 -18.39 14.42
N LEU A 363 -15.17 -17.42 15.12
CA LEU A 363 -16.61 -17.25 15.29
C LEU A 363 -17.36 -17.00 13.97
N GLU A 364 -16.80 -16.18 13.07
CA GLU A 364 -17.42 -15.83 11.79
C GLU A 364 -17.21 -16.96 10.75
N LEU A 365 -16.10 -17.70 10.83
CA LEU A 365 -15.90 -18.93 10.07
C LEU A 365 -16.91 -20.02 10.49
N TRP A 366 -17.14 -20.20 11.80
CA TRP A 366 -18.20 -21.07 12.32
C TRP A 366 -19.60 -20.64 11.87
N LEU A 367 -19.93 -19.35 11.95
CA LEU A 367 -21.21 -18.82 11.48
C LEU A 367 -21.42 -19.07 9.99
N THR A 368 -20.41 -18.84 9.15
CA THR A 368 -20.52 -19.03 7.70
C THR A 368 -20.57 -20.49 7.28
N TYR A 369 -19.90 -21.39 8.02
CA TYR A 369 -20.09 -22.84 7.84
C TYR A 369 -21.51 -23.29 8.27
N LEU A 370 -22.03 -22.81 9.40
CA LEU A 370 -23.41 -23.10 9.85
C LEU A 370 -24.46 -22.56 8.86
N GLU A 371 -24.22 -21.38 8.29
CA GLU A 371 -25.02 -20.81 7.20
C GLU A 371 -25.01 -21.68 5.93
N TYR A 372 -23.82 -22.11 5.48
CA TYR A 372 -23.67 -23.02 4.33
C TYR A 372 -24.47 -24.31 4.56
N ASN A 373 -24.31 -24.94 5.74
CA ASN A 373 -25.05 -26.13 6.10
C ASN A 373 -26.57 -25.86 6.16
N HIS A 374 -27.02 -24.70 6.62
CA HIS A 374 -28.44 -24.32 6.60
C HIS A 374 -29.00 -24.14 5.17
N ARG A 375 -28.17 -23.70 4.21
CA ARG A 375 -28.57 -23.54 2.79
C ARG A 375 -28.52 -24.84 2.00
N VAL A 376 -27.58 -25.74 2.29
CA VAL A 376 -27.31 -26.96 1.49
C VAL A 376 -27.86 -28.24 2.13
N ILE A 377 -27.82 -28.38 3.47
CA ILE A 377 -28.21 -29.62 4.15
C ILE A 377 -29.70 -29.58 4.54
N GLY A 378 -30.52 -30.30 3.77
CA GLY A 378 -31.94 -30.47 4.03
C GLY A 378 -32.31 -31.33 5.25
N SER A 379 -31.35 -31.95 5.95
CA SER A 379 -31.61 -32.77 7.14
C SER A 379 -31.49 -31.95 8.44
N PRO A 380 -32.61 -31.65 9.15
CA PRO A 380 -32.59 -30.75 10.29
C PRO A 380 -31.72 -31.27 11.44
N GLU A 381 -31.83 -32.56 11.78
CA GLU A 381 -31.08 -33.18 12.88
C GLU A 381 -29.55 -33.06 12.76
N LYS A 382 -29.01 -33.05 11.52
CA LYS A 382 -27.57 -32.94 11.26
C LYS A 382 -27.10 -31.51 11.54
N LEU A 383 -27.88 -30.52 11.09
CA LEU A 383 -27.64 -29.10 11.39
C LEU A 383 -27.76 -28.80 12.88
N ASP A 384 -28.75 -29.37 13.55
CA ASP A 384 -29.01 -29.11 14.97
C ASP A 384 -27.89 -29.68 15.88
N LYS A 385 -27.24 -30.77 15.44
CA LYS A 385 -26.00 -31.28 16.06
C LYS A 385 -24.83 -30.32 15.85
N LEU A 386 -24.61 -29.84 14.62
CA LEU A 386 -23.56 -28.86 14.31
C LEU A 386 -23.70 -27.56 15.13
N PHE A 387 -24.92 -27.04 15.30
CA PHE A 387 -25.16 -25.85 16.14
C PHE A 387 -24.83 -26.08 17.62
N ASN A 388 -25.14 -27.25 18.18
CA ASN A 388 -24.74 -27.55 19.57
C ASN A 388 -23.22 -27.71 19.69
N GLN A 389 -22.56 -28.38 18.73
CA GLN A 389 -21.09 -28.50 18.70
C GLN A 389 -20.39 -27.13 18.62
N ALA A 390 -20.89 -26.21 17.80
CA ALA A 390 -20.34 -24.85 17.70
C ALA A 390 -20.49 -24.07 19.02
N ILE A 391 -21.65 -24.20 19.69
CA ILE A 391 -21.89 -23.59 21.01
C ILE A 391 -20.99 -24.21 22.10
N GLU A 392 -20.72 -25.52 22.03
CA GLU A 392 -19.86 -26.23 22.97
C GLU A 392 -18.36 -25.92 22.78
N GLN A 393 -17.89 -25.69 21.55
CA GLN A 393 -16.49 -25.37 21.27
C GLN A 393 -16.15 -23.89 21.44
N ILE A 394 -17.00 -22.97 21.00
CA ILE A 394 -16.76 -21.52 21.15
C ILE A 394 -17.10 -21.06 22.57
N GLY A 395 -18.22 -21.53 23.12
CA GLY A 395 -18.79 -21.04 24.38
C GLY A 395 -19.40 -19.64 24.27
N PHE A 396 -20.33 -19.30 25.16
CA PHE A 396 -20.99 -17.99 25.17
C PHE A 396 -20.09 -16.82 25.63
N GLU A 397 -18.85 -17.10 26.04
CA GLU A 397 -17.86 -16.10 26.45
C GLU A 397 -17.10 -15.53 25.24
N ASN A 398 -16.83 -16.36 24.22
CA ASN A 398 -16.18 -15.94 22.97
C ASN A 398 -17.16 -15.44 21.89
N ASP A 399 -18.48 -15.46 22.16
CA ASP A 399 -19.52 -14.83 21.33
C ASP A 399 -20.30 -13.78 22.16
N PRO A 400 -19.75 -12.55 22.36
CA PRO A 400 -20.35 -11.52 23.23
C PRO A 400 -21.71 -10.99 22.77
N GLN A 401 -22.18 -11.41 21.59
CA GLN A 401 -23.53 -11.10 21.11
C GLN A 401 -24.39 -12.36 20.91
N CYS A 402 -23.89 -13.54 21.28
CA CYS A 402 -24.55 -14.84 21.07
C CYS A 402 -25.12 -15.01 19.64
N LYS A 403 -24.38 -14.58 18.61
CA LYS A 403 -24.74 -14.70 17.19
C LYS A 403 -25.17 -16.12 16.82
N ILE A 404 -24.40 -17.13 17.22
CA ILE A 404 -24.70 -18.55 16.89
C ILE A 404 -26.01 -18.98 17.56
N GLY A 405 -26.16 -18.68 18.86
CA GLY A 405 -27.36 -19.01 19.61
C GLY A 405 -28.62 -18.31 19.08
N ARG A 406 -28.51 -17.03 18.69
CA ARG A 406 -29.60 -16.26 18.06
C ARG A 406 -30.01 -16.85 16.72
N LEU A 407 -29.04 -17.21 15.87
CA LEU A 407 -29.31 -17.86 14.58
C LEU A 407 -30.01 -19.20 14.78
N PHE A 408 -29.49 -20.05 15.68
CA PHE A 408 -30.07 -21.36 15.96
C PHE A 408 -31.51 -21.26 16.49
N GLY A 409 -31.76 -20.37 17.46
CA GLY A 409 -33.09 -20.14 18.02
C GLY A 409 -34.10 -19.66 16.96
N ARG A 410 -33.68 -18.81 16.01
CA ARG A 410 -34.52 -18.37 14.87
C ARG A 410 -34.86 -19.52 13.92
N ILE A 411 -33.88 -20.37 13.58
CA ILE A 411 -34.09 -21.54 12.69
C ILE A 411 -35.05 -22.54 13.32
N LEU A 412 -34.87 -22.88 14.60
CA LEU A 412 -35.75 -23.80 15.34
C LEU A 412 -37.19 -23.29 15.43
N ALA A 413 -37.37 -21.99 15.75
CA ALA A 413 -38.69 -21.37 15.80
C ALA A 413 -39.38 -21.34 14.43
N HIS A 414 -38.65 -21.06 13.35
CA HIS A 414 -39.20 -21.09 11.98
C HIS A 414 -39.61 -22.50 11.52
N ARG A 415 -38.92 -23.55 12.02
CA ARG A 415 -39.32 -24.96 11.87
C ARG A 415 -40.49 -25.38 12.77
N GLY A 416 -40.94 -24.51 13.69
CA GLY A 416 -42.03 -24.77 14.63
C GLY A 416 -41.63 -25.45 15.94
N ASP A 417 -40.35 -25.81 16.15
CA ASP A 417 -39.90 -26.34 17.44
C ASP A 417 -39.54 -25.21 18.41
N MET A 418 -40.60 -24.58 18.93
CA MET A 418 -40.44 -23.54 19.94
C MET A 418 -39.94 -24.09 21.29
N LYS A 419 -39.95 -25.41 21.54
CA LYS A 419 -39.47 -25.99 22.80
C LYS A 419 -37.96 -26.00 22.86
N THR A 420 -37.29 -26.48 21.82
CA THR A 420 -35.81 -26.39 21.75
C THR A 420 -35.36 -24.93 21.58
N ALA A 421 -36.06 -24.10 20.80
CA ALA A 421 -35.76 -22.67 20.71
C ALA A 421 -35.79 -21.98 22.09
N ARG A 422 -36.82 -22.23 22.91
CA ARG A 422 -36.90 -21.74 24.31
C ARG A 422 -35.74 -22.23 25.18
N ASN A 423 -35.28 -23.47 25.00
CA ASN A 423 -34.13 -24.02 25.73
C ASN A 423 -32.81 -23.34 25.31
N ILE A 424 -32.62 -23.04 24.02
CA ILE A 424 -31.44 -22.29 23.53
C ILE A 424 -31.47 -20.85 24.06
N TRP A 425 -32.61 -20.16 24.03
CA TRP A 425 -32.74 -18.85 24.67
C TRP A 425 -32.53 -18.90 26.18
N ALA A 426 -32.94 -19.96 26.87
CA ALA A 426 -32.63 -20.15 28.29
C ALA A 426 -31.12 -20.34 28.55
N LYS A 427 -30.38 -21.00 27.64
CA LYS A 427 -28.90 -21.05 27.67
C LYS A 427 -28.28 -19.66 27.46
N ILE A 428 -28.67 -18.92 26.41
CA ILE A 428 -28.18 -17.55 26.13
C ILE A 428 -28.42 -16.63 27.33
N MET A 429 -29.66 -16.63 27.84
CA MET A 429 -30.08 -15.79 28.97
C MET A 429 -29.70 -16.40 30.34
N SER A 430 -28.76 -17.35 30.39
CA SER A 430 -28.17 -17.83 31.65
C SER A 430 -27.01 -16.92 32.12
N ASN A 431 -26.23 -16.37 31.18
CA ASN A 431 -25.14 -15.44 31.43
C ASN A 431 -25.68 -14.12 32.04
N PRO A 432 -25.14 -13.61 33.17
CA PRO A 432 -25.52 -12.33 33.77
C PRO A 432 -25.52 -11.12 32.81
N ASP A 433 -24.53 -11.02 31.91
CA ASP A 433 -24.38 -9.83 31.06
C ASP A 433 -25.44 -9.81 29.95
N ASN A 434 -25.73 -10.98 29.37
CA ASN A 434 -26.84 -11.16 28.43
C ASN A 434 -28.20 -10.80 29.06
N LYS A 435 -28.41 -11.07 30.35
CA LYS A 435 -29.64 -10.69 31.07
C LYS A 435 -29.79 -9.18 31.22
N ALA A 436 -28.67 -8.45 31.32
CA ALA A 436 -28.68 -7.00 31.52
C ALA A 436 -28.98 -6.21 30.24
N SER A 437 -28.75 -6.80 29.06
CA SER A 437 -28.89 -6.14 27.75
C SER A 437 -30.32 -6.15 27.20
N TYR A 438 -30.87 -4.97 26.89
CA TYR A 438 -32.24 -4.86 26.36
C TYR A 438 -32.46 -5.52 24.99
N SER A 439 -31.42 -5.59 24.14
CA SER A 439 -31.55 -6.02 22.73
C SER A 439 -31.91 -7.50 22.61
N LEU A 440 -31.26 -8.36 23.41
CA LEU A 440 -31.53 -9.80 23.44
C LEU A 440 -32.96 -10.11 23.90
N TRP A 441 -33.49 -9.37 24.88
CA TRP A 441 -34.89 -9.50 25.31
C TRP A 441 -35.90 -9.07 24.23
N ILE A 442 -35.59 -8.01 23.46
CA ILE A 442 -36.45 -7.59 22.34
C ILE A 442 -36.39 -8.60 21.19
N GLU A 443 -35.23 -9.19 20.89
CA GLU A 443 -35.12 -10.27 19.90
C GLU A 443 -35.94 -11.50 20.29
N TYR A 444 -35.78 -12.01 21.52
CA TYR A 444 -36.54 -13.16 22.01
C TYR A 444 -38.05 -12.85 22.09
N GLY A 445 -38.41 -11.64 22.53
CA GLY A 445 -39.80 -11.18 22.55
C GLY A 445 -40.44 -11.12 21.16
N ASN A 446 -39.70 -10.66 20.15
CA ASN A 446 -40.17 -10.68 18.76
C ASN A 446 -40.26 -12.11 18.18
N LEU A 447 -39.40 -13.04 18.62
CA LEU A 447 -39.49 -14.44 18.20
C LEU A 447 -40.73 -15.15 18.75
N GLU A 448 -41.00 -15.01 20.06
CA GLU A 448 -42.24 -15.51 20.70
C GLU A 448 -43.51 -14.81 20.17
N LYS A 449 -43.41 -13.55 19.74
CA LYS A 449 -44.49 -12.78 19.09
C LYS A 449 -44.79 -13.22 17.65
N GLN A 450 -43.86 -13.93 16.99
CA GLN A 450 -44.04 -14.46 15.62
C GLN A 450 -44.44 -15.94 15.60
N TYR A 451 -43.83 -16.78 16.44
CA TYR A 451 -43.98 -18.24 16.39
C TYR A 451 -44.43 -18.87 17.72
N GLY A 452 -44.56 -18.07 18.78
CA GLY A 452 -44.81 -18.53 20.15
C GLY A 452 -46.21 -18.21 20.66
N GLU A 453 -46.33 -18.10 21.99
CA GLU A 453 -47.61 -17.88 22.66
C GLU A 453 -47.68 -16.49 23.30
N HIS A 454 -48.77 -15.76 23.05
CA HIS A 454 -48.99 -14.42 23.57
C HIS A 454 -48.87 -14.31 25.11
N ASN A 455 -49.16 -15.38 25.85
CA ASN A 455 -49.00 -15.38 27.32
C ASN A 455 -47.52 -15.46 27.73
N ILE A 456 -46.71 -16.24 27.02
CA ILE A 456 -45.27 -16.37 27.29
C ILE A 456 -44.54 -15.06 26.94
N VAL A 457 -44.98 -14.35 25.90
CA VAL A 457 -44.51 -12.97 25.60
C VAL A 457 -44.74 -12.02 26.78
N ARG A 458 -45.91 -12.07 27.44
CA ARG A 458 -46.23 -11.24 28.62
C ARG A 458 -45.34 -11.56 29.81
N GLU A 459 -45.06 -12.84 30.05
CA GLU A 459 -44.13 -13.27 31.10
C GLU A 459 -42.68 -12.92 30.76
N LEU A 460 -42.33 -12.91 29.47
CA LEU A 460 -40.99 -12.55 29.01
C LEU A 460 -40.71 -11.06 29.26
N TYR A 461 -41.57 -10.15 28.82
CA TYR A 461 -41.38 -8.71 29.08
C TYR A 461 -41.39 -8.38 30.58
N GLN A 462 -42.19 -9.08 31.39
CA GLN A 462 -42.17 -8.93 32.85
C GLN A 462 -40.91 -9.46 33.54
N ARG A 463 -40.22 -10.45 32.94
CA ARG A 463 -38.88 -10.88 33.38
C ARG A 463 -37.81 -9.89 32.91
N ALA A 464 -37.90 -9.44 31.66
CA ALA A 464 -36.98 -8.49 31.06
C ALA A 464 -36.88 -7.18 31.88
N LEU A 465 -38.03 -6.59 32.25
CA LEU A 465 -38.08 -5.36 33.07
C LEU A 465 -37.49 -5.51 34.50
N LYS A 466 -37.21 -6.74 34.96
CA LYS A 466 -36.52 -7.00 36.24
C LYS A 466 -35.02 -7.30 36.08
N ALA A 467 -34.59 -7.64 34.87
CA ALA A 467 -33.24 -8.10 34.57
C ALA A 467 -32.38 -7.05 33.86
N VAL A 468 -33.01 -6.23 33.01
CA VAL A 468 -32.36 -5.24 32.16
C VAL A 468 -31.90 -4.03 32.94
N LYS A 469 -30.67 -3.59 32.66
CA LYS A 469 -30.01 -2.45 33.32
C LYS A 469 -29.72 -1.28 32.39
N ASP A 470 -29.59 -1.52 31.09
CA ASP A 470 -29.16 -0.49 30.13
C ASP A 470 -30.31 0.41 29.66
N TRP A 471 -31.28 -0.14 28.92
CA TRP A 471 -32.38 0.63 28.31
C TRP A 471 -33.75 -0.03 28.51
N PRO A 472 -34.23 -0.20 29.76
CA PRO A 472 -35.55 -0.77 30.05
C PRO A 472 -36.71 0.04 29.44
N GLN A 473 -36.46 1.28 29.00
CA GLN A 473 -37.45 2.15 28.35
C GLN A 473 -38.00 1.54 27.05
N TYR A 474 -37.15 0.96 26.20
CA TYR A 474 -37.59 0.33 24.95
C TYR A 474 -38.45 -0.91 25.19
N ILE A 475 -38.17 -1.67 26.26
CA ILE A 475 -38.97 -2.84 26.64
C ILE A 475 -40.34 -2.44 27.16
N MET A 476 -40.43 -1.33 27.91
CA MET A 476 -41.72 -0.76 28.31
C MET A 476 -42.56 -0.28 27.11
N GLU A 477 -41.92 0.20 26.05
CA GLU A 477 -42.59 0.62 24.82
C GLU A 477 -43.03 -0.57 23.97
N GLU A 478 -42.17 -1.55 23.72
CA GLU A 478 -42.51 -2.78 22.98
C GLU A 478 -43.61 -3.60 23.68
N TRP A 479 -43.57 -3.74 25.01
CA TRP A 479 -44.65 -4.42 25.73
C TRP A 479 -45.98 -3.64 25.65
N LEU A 480 -45.94 -2.30 25.74
CA LEU A 480 -47.13 -1.48 25.57
C LEU A 480 -47.70 -1.59 24.14
N MET A 481 -46.84 -1.66 23.13
CA MET A 481 -47.23 -1.87 21.72
C MET A 481 -47.77 -3.28 21.47
N PHE A 482 -47.22 -4.30 22.15
CA PHE A 482 -47.74 -5.66 22.14
C PHE A 482 -49.16 -5.74 22.74
N GLU A 483 -49.40 -5.19 23.93
CA GLU A 483 -50.73 -5.23 24.55
C GLU A 483 -51.75 -4.35 23.81
N ARG A 484 -51.32 -3.28 23.15
CA ARG A 484 -52.16 -2.48 22.23
C ARG A 484 -52.66 -3.27 21.01
N HIS A 485 -51.97 -4.34 20.61
CA HIS A 485 -52.29 -5.13 19.42
C HIS A 485 -52.92 -6.49 19.74
N PHE A 486 -52.50 -7.15 20.83
CA PHE A 486 -52.93 -8.50 21.24
C PHE A 486 -53.53 -8.59 22.65
N GLY A 487 -53.68 -7.47 23.37
CA GLY A 487 -54.14 -7.43 24.76
C GLY A 487 -55.58 -6.95 24.93
N THR A 488 -56.18 -7.28 26.08
CA THR A 488 -57.45 -6.65 26.48
C THR A 488 -57.16 -5.29 27.13
N LEU A 489 -58.18 -4.44 27.28
CA LEU A 489 -58.07 -3.19 28.05
C LEU A 489 -57.60 -3.43 29.49
N SER A 490 -57.93 -4.58 30.09
CA SER A 490 -57.45 -4.98 31.42
C SER A 490 -55.93 -5.16 31.42
N ASP A 491 -55.36 -5.74 30.36
CA ASP A 491 -53.94 -6.06 30.26
C ASP A 491 -53.10 -4.85 29.86
N VAL A 492 -53.63 -3.98 28.98
CA VAL A 492 -53.06 -2.65 28.72
C VAL A 492 -52.97 -1.84 30.01
N MET A 493 -54.01 -1.84 30.85
CA MET A 493 -53.99 -1.13 32.14
C MET A 493 -52.97 -1.73 33.13
N LYS A 494 -52.84 -3.06 33.21
CA LYS A 494 -51.80 -3.74 34.01
C LYS A 494 -50.38 -3.42 33.52
N CYS A 495 -50.17 -3.41 32.21
CA CYS A 495 -48.90 -3.04 31.58
C CYS A 495 -48.55 -1.58 31.89
N VAL A 496 -49.46 -0.63 31.66
CA VAL A 496 -49.27 0.79 31.99
C VAL A 496 -48.93 1.00 33.47
N GLN A 497 -49.55 0.24 34.38
CA GLN A 497 -49.24 0.33 35.81
C GLN A 497 -47.82 -0.20 36.12
N LYS A 498 -47.45 -1.38 35.65
CA LYS A 498 -46.11 -1.96 35.85
C LYS A 498 -45.00 -1.12 35.19
N CYS A 499 -45.28 -0.50 34.05
CA CYS A 499 -44.36 0.43 33.40
C CYS A 499 -44.23 1.78 34.15
N LYS A 500 -45.24 2.22 34.92
CA LYS A 500 -45.09 3.36 35.84
C LYS A 500 -44.20 2.99 37.04
N GLU A 501 -44.41 1.80 37.61
CA GLU A 501 -43.62 1.27 38.72
C GLU A 501 -42.13 1.14 38.33
N ALA A 502 -41.84 0.54 37.18
CA ALA A 502 -40.47 0.43 36.65
C ALA A 502 -39.83 1.79 36.30
N ARG A 503 -40.63 2.80 35.91
CA ARG A 503 -40.13 4.18 35.72
C ARG A 503 -39.84 4.88 37.05
N ALA A 504 -40.62 4.61 38.08
CA ALA A 504 -40.38 5.15 39.42
C ALA A 504 -39.06 4.60 39.99
N THR A 505 -38.86 3.29 39.97
CA THR A 505 -37.61 2.67 40.45
C THR A 505 -36.39 3.10 39.63
N LEU A 506 -36.49 3.22 38.31
CA LEU A 506 -35.41 3.78 37.49
C LEU A 506 -35.10 5.24 37.86
N THR A 507 -36.13 6.05 38.14
CA THR A 507 -35.97 7.45 38.58
C THR A 507 -35.35 7.54 39.97
N GLU A 508 -35.58 6.56 40.85
CA GLU A 508 -34.98 6.47 42.18
C GLU A 508 -33.54 5.98 42.13
N ASN A 509 -33.23 4.97 41.32
CA ASN A 509 -31.86 4.50 41.10
C ASN A 509 -30.98 5.62 40.53
N VAL A 510 -31.46 6.33 39.50
CA VAL A 510 -30.74 7.48 38.91
C VAL A 510 -30.55 8.60 39.95
N LYS A 511 -31.51 8.83 40.85
CA LYS A 511 -31.32 9.79 41.96
C LYS A 511 -30.27 9.33 42.98
N GLN A 512 -30.15 8.02 43.24
CA GLN A 512 -29.17 7.45 44.16
C GLN A 512 -27.75 7.46 43.55
N GLU A 513 -27.61 7.15 42.26
CA GLU A 513 -26.32 7.25 41.53
C GLU A 513 -25.82 8.70 41.44
N ASN A 514 -26.74 9.66 41.27
CA ASN A 514 -26.42 11.10 41.38
C ASN A 514 -26.20 11.58 42.83
N HIS A 515 -26.28 10.70 43.84
CA HIS A 515 -25.99 10.99 45.25
C HIS A 515 -24.73 10.30 45.78
N SER A 516 -24.18 9.32 45.05
CA SER A 516 -22.92 8.63 45.39
C SER A 516 -21.67 9.24 44.74
N LEU A 517 -21.83 10.23 43.86
CA LEU A 517 -20.75 11.12 43.42
C LEU A 517 -20.50 12.23 44.47
N PRO A 518 -19.26 12.45 44.95
CA PRO A 518 -18.96 13.55 45.86
C PRO A 518 -19.18 14.93 45.21
N THR A 519 -20.16 15.68 45.71
CA THR A 519 -20.40 17.07 45.28
C THR A 519 -19.38 18.01 45.91
N GLU A 520 -18.34 18.39 45.15
CA GLU A 520 -17.51 19.56 45.47
C GLU A 520 -17.86 20.73 44.53
N TYR A 521 -18.47 21.77 45.13
CA TYR A 521 -18.87 23.05 44.54
C TYR A 521 -19.88 22.97 43.36
N GLY A 522 -20.95 23.78 43.34
CA GLY A 522 -21.36 24.80 44.28
C GLY A 522 -22.13 25.91 43.59
N GLN A 523 -23.47 25.90 43.72
CA GLN A 523 -24.39 27.03 43.51
C GLN A 523 -24.27 27.83 42.18
N HIS A 524 -25.21 27.61 41.26
CA HIS A 524 -26.06 28.68 40.70
C HIS A 524 -27.36 28.00 40.19
N GLN A 525 -28.46 28.16 40.92
CA GLN A 525 -29.50 29.19 40.68
C GLN A 525 -30.36 28.92 39.43
N GLU A 526 -31.64 28.68 39.70
CA GLU A 526 -32.69 28.49 38.70
C GLU A 526 -32.97 29.80 37.94
N VAL A 527 -33.22 29.70 36.63
CA VAL A 527 -34.07 30.67 35.92
C VAL A 527 -35.11 29.89 35.11
N SER A 528 -36.39 30.19 35.36
CA SER A 528 -37.50 29.34 34.90
C SER A 528 -37.76 29.38 33.40
N ASN A 529 -37.78 28.20 32.77
CA ASN A 529 -38.09 28.06 31.35
C ASN A 529 -39.62 27.98 31.13
N LYS A 530 -40.30 29.14 31.03
CA LYS A 530 -41.73 29.21 30.66
C LYS A 530 -41.90 29.05 29.15
N GLY A 531 -42.10 27.82 28.68
CA GLY A 531 -42.31 27.53 27.27
C GLY A 531 -43.62 28.12 26.71
N VAL A 532 -43.54 28.78 25.54
CA VAL A 532 -44.71 29.25 24.77
C VAL A 532 -44.64 28.78 23.33
N LYS A 533 -45.51 27.80 23.01
CA LYS A 533 -46.16 27.53 21.71
C LYS A 533 -45.37 27.83 20.42
N ARG A 534 -44.98 26.75 19.73
CA ARG A 534 -44.71 26.78 18.28
C ARG A 534 -45.94 27.35 17.54
N LYS A 535 -45.71 28.22 16.56
CA LYS A 535 -46.60 28.38 15.39
C LYS A 535 -45.80 27.96 14.16
N PHE A 536 -46.39 27.09 13.34
CA PHE A 536 -45.92 26.89 11.97
C PHE A 536 -46.60 27.95 11.10
N ALA A 537 -45.85 28.55 10.18
CA ALA A 537 -46.38 29.37 9.10
C ALA A 537 -45.56 29.02 7.85
N SER A 538 -46.26 28.68 6.78
CA SER A 538 -45.70 28.39 5.46
C SER A 538 -45.76 29.63 4.59
N GLU A 539 -44.72 29.92 3.82
CA GLU A 539 -44.88 30.69 2.58
C GLU A 539 -43.77 30.35 1.58
N ILE A 540 -44.13 30.40 0.30
CA ILE A 540 -43.27 30.18 -0.86
C ILE A 540 -43.33 31.47 -1.67
N SER A 541 -42.18 31.98 -2.12
CA SER A 541 -42.14 32.98 -3.18
C SER A 541 -40.82 32.91 -3.95
N ASP A 542 -40.90 32.90 -5.27
CA ASP A 542 -39.77 32.96 -6.18
C ASP A 542 -39.01 34.30 -6.10
N TYR A 543 -37.77 34.35 -6.59
CA TYR A 543 -37.50 35.08 -7.84
C TYR A 543 -36.17 34.64 -8.48
N THR A 544 -35.92 35.10 -9.72
CA THR A 544 -34.86 34.59 -10.60
C THR A 544 -33.85 35.66 -11.02
N SER A 545 -32.71 35.22 -11.61
CA SER A 545 -31.95 35.98 -12.63
C SER A 545 -31.10 37.19 -12.10
N THR A 546 -30.02 37.72 -12.73
CA THR A 546 -29.30 37.35 -13.98
C THR A 546 -27.90 38.02 -14.11
N LYS A 547 -26.90 37.26 -14.66
CA LYS A 547 -25.95 37.59 -15.77
C LYS A 547 -24.96 38.81 -15.76
N LYS A 548 -23.86 38.59 -16.51
CA LYS A 548 -22.83 39.51 -17.10
C LYS A 548 -21.70 39.96 -16.16
N VAL A 549 -20.38 39.94 -16.48
CA VAL A 549 -19.52 39.84 -17.71
C VAL A 549 -19.08 41.18 -18.34
N LYS A 550 -17.75 41.45 -18.31
CA LYS A 550 -16.82 41.96 -19.36
C LYS A 550 -15.40 42.12 -18.74
N GLU A 551 -14.27 41.73 -19.37
CA GLU A 551 -13.50 42.38 -20.47
C GLU A 551 -13.00 43.80 -20.13
N ALA A 552 -11.76 44.24 -20.42
CA ALA A 552 -10.49 43.59 -20.84
C ALA A 552 -9.33 44.63 -20.70
N ASP A 553 -8.05 44.27 -20.90
CA ASP A 553 -7.08 44.96 -21.80
C ASP A 553 -5.59 44.56 -21.63
N ILE A 554 -4.74 45.02 -22.56
CA ILE A 554 -3.38 44.54 -22.86
C ILE A 554 -2.40 45.71 -22.95
N HIS A 555 -1.16 45.58 -22.42
CA HIS A 555 0.00 46.29 -22.97
C HIS A 555 1.34 45.55 -22.70
N LYS A 556 2.41 45.97 -23.40
CA LYS A 556 3.67 45.24 -23.58
C LYS A 556 4.89 45.85 -22.85
N GLU A 557 5.92 45.00 -22.69
CA GLU A 557 7.37 45.31 -22.76
C GLU A 557 8.02 46.29 -21.75
N LYS A 558 8.99 45.79 -20.97
CA LYS A 558 10.44 46.01 -21.22
C LYS A 558 11.34 45.24 -20.24
N THR A 559 12.25 44.43 -20.77
CA THR A 559 13.32 43.78 -19.99
C THR A 559 14.41 44.79 -19.64
N ARG A 560 14.64 45.03 -18.34
CA ARG A 560 15.78 45.82 -17.85
C ARG A 560 16.95 44.90 -17.48
N ILE A 561 18.04 44.97 -18.24
CA ILE A 561 19.33 44.45 -17.80
C ILE A 561 19.90 45.41 -16.75
N ARG A 562 20.44 44.89 -15.64
CA ARG A 562 21.23 45.67 -14.67
C ARG A 562 22.49 44.88 -14.29
N THR A 563 23.60 45.59 -14.19
CA THR A 563 24.90 45.08 -13.76
C THR A 563 24.96 44.90 -12.24
N PRO A 564 25.91 44.09 -11.71
CA PRO A 564 26.14 44.03 -10.27
C PRO A 564 26.66 45.37 -9.75
N VAL A 565 26.08 45.85 -8.65
CA VAL A 565 26.62 46.97 -7.87
C VAL A 565 27.26 46.39 -6.61
N GLU A 566 28.44 46.89 -6.24
CA GLU A 566 29.12 46.51 -5.00
C GLU A 566 28.33 47.06 -3.80
N ARG A 567 28.08 46.21 -2.79
CA ARG A 567 27.20 46.55 -1.65
C ARG A 567 28.00 46.55 -0.35
N ASN A 568 28.16 47.72 0.27
CA ASN A 568 28.85 47.88 1.55
C ASN A 568 27.96 47.34 2.70
N PRO A 569 28.47 46.45 3.58
CA PRO A 569 27.64 45.76 4.57
C PRO A 569 27.12 46.69 5.68
N GLU A 570 27.89 47.69 6.09
CA GLU A 570 27.58 48.60 7.21
C GLU A 570 26.41 49.57 6.92
N ILE A 571 26.05 49.76 5.65
CA ILE A 571 25.07 50.75 5.18
C ILE A 571 23.89 50.05 4.44
N THR A 572 23.98 48.74 4.21
CA THR A 572 22.99 47.98 3.42
C THR A 572 22.33 46.90 4.27
N VAL A 573 21.00 46.94 4.35
CA VAL A 573 20.16 46.04 5.14
C VAL A 573 19.46 45.04 4.22
N PHE A 574 19.36 43.78 4.65
CA PHE A 574 18.59 42.73 3.97
C PHE A 574 17.15 42.73 4.49
N ILE A 575 16.20 42.74 3.56
CA ILE A 575 14.77 42.66 3.88
C ILE A 575 14.20 41.38 3.26
N SER A 576 13.49 40.59 4.07
CA SER A 576 12.87 39.34 3.64
C SER A 576 11.41 39.23 4.09
N ASN A 577 10.73 38.19 3.59
CA ASN A 577 9.31 37.93 3.84
C ASN A 577 8.36 39.01 3.27
N LEU A 578 8.81 39.81 2.30
CA LEU A 578 7.99 40.80 1.59
C LEU A 578 6.79 40.13 0.89
N HIS A 579 5.66 40.83 0.82
CA HIS A 579 4.50 40.36 0.06
C HIS A 579 4.76 40.41 -1.47
N PRO A 580 4.29 39.46 -2.30
CA PRO A 580 4.69 39.38 -3.71
C PRO A 580 4.29 40.58 -4.59
N SER A 581 3.28 41.35 -4.15
CA SER A 581 2.77 42.54 -4.85
C SER A 581 3.42 43.87 -4.39
N VAL A 582 4.53 43.81 -3.65
CA VAL A 582 5.21 44.99 -3.12
C VAL A 582 6.24 45.52 -4.11
N ASP A 583 5.94 46.68 -4.70
CA ASP A 583 6.84 47.41 -5.60
C ASP A 583 7.81 48.33 -4.84
N GLU A 584 8.88 48.77 -5.53
CA GLU A 584 9.92 49.68 -5.02
C GLU A 584 9.33 50.94 -4.35
N GLY A 585 8.25 51.50 -4.91
CA GLY A 585 7.57 52.70 -4.36
C GLY A 585 6.88 52.46 -3.01
N ARG A 586 6.35 51.26 -2.77
CA ARG A 586 5.74 50.91 -1.46
C ARG A 586 6.82 50.70 -0.41
N LEU A 587 7.94 50.07 -0.78
CA LEU A 587 9.10 49.91 0.09
C LEU A 587 9.71 51.28 0.47
N LYS A 588 9.76 52.24 -0.47
CA LYS A 588 10.19 53.62 -0.21
C LYS A 588 9.26 54.39 0.75
N SER A 589 7.97 54.06 0.84
CA SER A 589 7.08 54.71 1.81
C SER A 589 7.35 54.31 3.27
N ILE A 590 8.02 53.18 3.48
CA ILE A 590 8.41 52.64 4.80
C ILE A 590 9.83 53.10 5.15
N PHE A 591 10.73 53.09 4.16
CA PHE A 591 12.12 53.52 4.27
C PHE A 591 12.37 54.77 3.39
N PRO A 592 11.88 55.96 3.80
CA PRO A 592 11.96 57.17 2.98
C PRO A 592 13.42 57.61 2.70
N ASN A 593 14.32 57.33 3.64
CA ASN A 593 15.75 57.65 3.57
C ASN A 593 16.57 56.61 2.77
N ALA A 594 15.93 55.65 2.10
CA ALA A 594 16.63 54.68 1.27
C ALA A 594 17.23 55.33 0.01
N VAL A 595 18.56 55.25 -0.11
CA VAL A 595 19.34 55.70 -1.27
C VAL A 595 19.18 54.73 -2.44
N ASN A 596 19.17 53.43 -2.16
CA ASN A 596 19.01 52.38 -3.17
C ASN A 596 18.06 51.28 -2.66
N LEU A 597 17.21 50.78 -3.55
CA LEU A 597 16.20 49.75 -3.28
C LEU A 597 16.29 48.68 -4.38
N GLU A 598 16.62 47.44 -4.00
CA GLU A 598 16.80 46.34 -4.94
C GLU A 598 15.94 45.14 -4.52
N ILE A 599 14.77 44.99 -5.15
CA ILE A 599 13.90 43.81 -4.95
C ILE A 599 14.40 42.67 -5.84
N ALA A 600 14.68 41.50 -5.26
CA ALA A 600 15.17 40.37 -6.02
C ALA A 600 14.04 39.71 -6.83
N LEU A 601 14.11 39.78 -8.16
CA LEU A 601 13.17 39.11 -9.06
C LEU A 601 13.69 37.72 -9.49
N ASP A 602 12.77 36.84 -9.85
CA ASP A 602 13.06 35.55 -10.48
C ASP A 602 13.20 35.68 -12.01
N ARG A 603 13.72 34.65 -12.69
CA ARG A 603 13.86 34.59 -14.16
C ARG A 603 12.54 34.82 -14.93
N LYS A 604 11.39 34.68 -14.27
CA LYS A 604 10.04 34.95 -14.81
C LYS A 604 9.44 36.29 -14.36
N GLY A 605 10.26 37.22 -13.84
CA GLY A 605 9.86 38.58 -13.47
C GLY A 605 9.06 38.73 -12.17
N LYS A 606 8.77 37.64 -11.45
CA LYS A 606 8.04 37.67 -10.17
C LYS A 606 8.99 37.92 -8.99
N SER A 607 8.53 38.69 -7.99
CA SER A 607 9.29 38.96 -6.77
C SER A 607 9.61 37.68 -5.99
N ARG A 608 10.89 37.52 -5.59
CA ARG A 608 11.36 36.44 -4.72
C ARG A 608 11.06 36.67 -3.24
N CYS A 609 10.27 37.72 -2.92
CA CYS A 609 9.86 38.09 -1.55
C CYS A 609 11.02 38.51 -0.64
N PHE A 610 12.12 39.00 -1.20
CA PHE A 610 13.23 39.62 -0.49
C PHE A 610 13.90 40.71 -1.34
N GLY A 611 14.66 41.59 -0.69
CA GLY A 611 15.41 42.66 -1.34
C GLY A 611 16.49 43.24 -0.42
N TYR A 612 17.21 44.24 -0.94
CA TYR A 612 18.25 44.98 -0.24
C TYR A 612 17.90 46.47 -0.22
N VAL A 613 18.18 47.11 0.92
CA VAL A 613 17.97 48.55 1.13
C VAL A 613 19.27 49.17 1.58
N GLN A 614 19.78 50.14 0.80
CA GLN A 614 20.99 50.89 1.11
C GLN A 614 20.60 52.29 1.61
N PHE A 615 21.09 52.68 2.77
CA PHE A 615 20.89 54.00 3.35
C PHE A 615 22.03 54.96 2.97
N GLN A 616 22.07 56.16 3.55
CA GLN A 616 23.22 57.06 3.42
C GLN A 616 24.17 56.94 4.62
N THR A 617 23.63 56.61 5.80
CA THR A 617 24.37 56.48 7.06
C THR A 617 24.15 55.12 7.73
N PRO A 618 25.08 54.62 8.56
CA PRO A 618 24.88 53.41 9.34
C PRO A 618 23.84 53.57 10.46
N GLU A 619 23.61 54.80 10.95
CA GLU A 619 22.58 55.09 11.95
C GLU A 619 21.16 54.83 11.39
N GLU A 620 20.90 55.20 10.14
CA GLU A 620 19.64 54.88 9.45
C GLU A 620 19.45 53.37 9.23
N ALA A 621 20.54 52.63 8.98
CA ALA A 621 20.50 51.17 8.90
C ALA A 621 20.12 50.55 10.25
N MET A 622 20.61 51.10 11.37
CA MET A 622 20.22 50.68 12.72
C MET A 622 18.75 50.98 13.03
N VAL A 623 18.24 52.15 12.62
CA VAL A 623 16.82 52.50 12.73
C VAL A 623 15.93 51.57 11.87
N ALA A 624 16.42 51.09 10.73
CA ALA A 624 15.70 50.12 9.91
C ALA A 624 15.64 48.73 10.58
N LEU A 625 16.72 48.26 11.21
CA LEU A 625 16.76 47.00 11.96
C LEU A 625 15.75 46.99 13.12
N ALA A 626 15.52 48.14 13.76
CA ALA A 626 14.51 48.31 14.81
C ALA A 626 13.05 48.13 14.32
N ARG A 627 12.80 47.98 13.01
CA ARG A 627 11.48 47.70 12.41
C ARG A 627 11.30 46.24 11.96
N ASP A 628 12.08 45.30 12.51
CA ASP A 628 11.78 43.87 12.36
C ASP A 628 10.33 43.57 12.78
N ARG A 629 9.64 42.74 11.99
CA ARG A 629 8.26 42.26 12.20
C ARG A 629 7.12 43.25 11.95
N GLU A 630 7.38 44.46 11.47
CA GLU A 630 6.32 45.40 11.10
C GLU A 630 5.41 44.81 9.99
N PRO A 631 4.06 44.83 10.15
CA PRO A 631 3.16 44.15 9.22
C PRO A 631 2.89 44.95 7.94
N LEU A 632 3.35 44.42 6.80
CA LEU A 632 3.10 44.97 5.46
C LEU A 632 2.11 44.09 4.70
N ASP A 633 0.98 44.66 4.26
CA ASP A 633 -0.03 44.00 3.45
C ASP A 633 -0.45 42.61 4.00
N GLY A 634 -0.57 42.52 5.34
CA GLY A 634 -0.93 41.30 6.08
C GLY A 634 0.24 40.36 6.42
N ARG A 635 1.49 40.71 6.08
CA ARG A 635 2.68 39.86 6.27
C ARG A 635 3.80 40.63 7.02
N PRO A 636 4.35 40.12 8.13
CA PRO A 636 5.43 40.79 8.83
C PRO A 636 6.70 40.83 7.97
N ILE A 637 7.27 42.01 7.77
CA ILE A 637 8.61 42.17 7.17
C ILE A 637 9.65 41.62 8.15
N PHE A 638 10.70 40.95 7.67
CA PHE A 638 11.89 40.69 8.50
C PHE A 638 13.08 41.50 7.99
N VAL A 639 13.80 42.15 8.91
CA VAL A 639 14.86 43.12 8.61
C VAL A 639 16.14 42.70 9.33
N SER A 640 17.24 42.50 8.60
CA SER A 640 18.50 41.99 9.17
C SER A 640 19.75 42.50 8.46
N GLU A 641 20.88 42.53 9.16
CA GLU A 641 22.20 42.90 8.63
C GLU A 641 22.67 41.99 7.48
N ILE A 642 23.48 42.53 6.56
CA ILE A 642 24.11 41.72 5.50
C ILE A 642 25.37 41.05 6.03
N LYS A 643 25.25 39.76 6.35
CA LYS A 643 26.40 38.88 6.58
C LYS A 643 27.04 38.49 5.24
N THR A 644 28.25 38.99 4.99
CA THR A 644 29.04 38.75 3.77
C THR A 644 29.49 37.29 3.69
N ASP A 645 30.04 36.76 4.78
CA ASP A 645 30.68 35.44 4.80
C ASP A 645 29.76 34.26 4.52
N LYS A 646 30.28 33.23 3.84
CA LYS A 646 29.52 32.01 3.49
C LYS A 646 29.41 31.03 4.66
N THR A 647 30.38 31.03 5.56
CA THR A 647 30.46 30.16 6.75
C THR A 647 29.46 30.54 7.85
N GLU A 648 29.17 31.83 8.01
CA GLU A 648 28.19 32.34 8.97
C GLU A 648 26.72 32.15 8.53
N LYS A 649 26.46 31.71 7.29
CA LYS A 649 25.10 31.55 6.71
C LYS A 649 24.35 30.32 7.21
N LYS A 650 24.43 30.07 8.53
CA LYS A 650 23.47 29.24 9.26
C LYS A 650 22.12 29.96 9.22
N PRO A 651 21.05 29.39 8.63
CA PRO A 651 19.76 30.05 8.61
C PRO A 651 19.26 30.23 10.04
N VAL A 652 19.06 31.48 10.47
CA VAL A 652 18.73 31.86 11.86
C VAL A 652 17.26 31.59 12.19
N PHE A 653 16.74 30.44 11.75
CA PHE A 653 15.45 29.91 12.17
C PHE A 653 15.65 28.61 12.95
N LYS A 654 16.13 28.76 14.19
CA LYS A 654 15.91 27.75 15.23
C LYS A 654 14.46 27.87 15.71
N TYR A 655 13.60 26.94 15.29
CA TYR A 655 12.42 26.63 16.09
C TYR A 655 12.91 25.96 17.39
N ALA A 656 12.28 26.26 18.53
CA ALA A 656 12.45 25.42 19.70
C ALA A 656 11.81 24.06 19.40
N THR A 657 12.55 22.97 19.59
CA THR A 657 12.05 21.57 19.45
C THR A 657 11.49 21.00 20.75
N ASN A 658 11.40 21.83 21.80
CA ASN A 658 10.90 21.44 23.12
C ASN A 658 9.40 21.73 23.19
N GLU A 659 8.69 21.06 24.09
CA GLU A 659 7.25 21.27 24.33
C GLU A 659 6.99 22.70 24.87
N GLU A 660 6.31 23.52 24.08
CA GLU A 660 5.93 24.88 24.49
C GLU A 660 4.58 24.82 25.22
N LYS A 661 4.57 24.42 26.50
CA LYS A 661 3.34 24.20 27.29
C LYS A 661 2.36 25.39 27.33
N ASN A 662 2.88 26.61 27.26
CA ASN A 662 2.08 27.83 27.22
C ASN A 662 1.46 28.10 25.84
N LYS A 663 1.65 27.22 24.84
CA LYS A 663 1.13 27.40 23.48
C LYS A 663 0.32 26.19 23.04
N LEU A 664 -0.86 26.46 22.49
CA LEU A 664 -1.72 25.43 21.91
C LEU A 664 -1.60 25.44 20.38
N PHE A 665 -1.46 24.25 19.81
CA PHE A 665 -1.63 23.99 18.39
C PHE A 665 -3.09 23.64 18.11
N ILE A 666 -3.66 24.25 17.08
CA ILE A 666 -5.06 24.12 16.68
C ILE A 666 -5.10 23.57 15.25
N LYS A 667 -5.92 22.53 15.03
CA LYS A 667 -6.13 21.86 13.74
C LYS A 667 -7.62 21.78 13.43
N GLY A 668 -7.99 22.01 12.17
CA GLY A 668 -9.39 21.88 11.70
C GLY A 668 -10.16 23.20 11.65
N LEU A 669 -9.49 24.35 11.74
CA LEU A 669 -10.15 25.65 11.56
C LEU A 669 -10.70 25.82 10.13
N PRO A 670 -11.91 26.37 9.94
CA PRO A 670 -12.43 26.69 8.60
C PRO A 670 -11.51 27.64 7.84
N THR A 671 -11.40 27.46 6.52
CA THR A 671 -10.56 28.32 5.66
C THR A 671 -11.07 29.75 5.48
N SER A 672 -12.27 30.04 6.00
CA SER A 672 -12.87 31.37 6.08
C SER A 672 -12.43 32.20 7.30
N LYS A 673 -11.91 31.57 8.36
CA LYS A 673 -11.67 32.26 9.64
C LYS A 673 -10.43 33.16 9.63
N THR A 674 -10.61 34.37 10.14
CA THR A 674 -9.59 35.41 10.30
C THR A 674 -8.86 35.30 11.65
N LYS A 675 -7.71 35.99 11.80
CA LYS A 675 -6.95 36.01 13.08
C LYS A 675 -7.84 36.50 14.23
N ASP A 676 -8.55 37.60 14.00
CA ASP A 676 -9.37 38.31 14.97
C ASP A 676 -10.53 37.46 15.51
N GLU A 677 -11.07 36.56 14.70
CA GLU A 677 -12.10 35.60 15.13
C GLU A 677 -11.52 34.50 16.03
N VAL A 678 -10.35 33.95 15.67
CA VAL A 678 -9.65 32.97 16.51
C VAL A 678 -9.20 33.63 17.81
N GLU A 679 -8.70 34.86 17.79
CA GLU A 679 -8.39 35.61 19.01
C GLU A 679 -9.62 35.74 19.91
N LYS A 680 -10.78 36.15 19.37
CA LYS A 680 -12.04 36.25 20.14
C LYS A 680 -12.46 34.93 20.80
N LEU A 681 -12.22 33.78 20.16
CA LEU A 681 -12.53 32.46 20.72
C LEU A 681 -11.64 32.11 21.92
N PHE A 682 -10.35 32.46 21.89
CA PHE A 682 -9.39 32.08 22.94
C PHE A 682 -9.11 33.18 23.99
N LYS A 683 -9.53 34.43 23.74
CA LYS A 683 -9.43 35.57 24.67
C LYS A 683 -10.00 35.30 26.07
N PRO A 684 -11.14 34.59 26.26
CA PRO A 684 -11.66 34.25 27.59
C PRO A 684 -10.72 33.39 28.46
N PHE A 685 -9.70 32.76 27.86
CA PHE A 685 -8.76 31.87 28.54
C PHE A 685 -7.35 32.48 28.69
N GLY A 686 -7.15 33.76 28.35
CA GLY A 686 -5.86 34.46 28.49
C GLY A 686 -4.91 34.31 27.30
N ALA A 687 -5.46 34.22 26.08
CA ALA A 687 -4.66 34.26 24.84
C ALA A 687 -3.99 35.63 24.65
N LYS A 688 -2.69 35.61 24.32
CA LYS A 688 -1.79 36.76 24.19
C LYS A 688 -1.42 37.06 22.74
N ASP A 689 -1.20 36.03 21.92
CA ASP A 689 -1.07 36.15 20.46
C ASP A 689 -1.65 34.93 19.74
N VAL A 690 -2.08 35.13 18.49
CA VAL A 690 -2.60 34.11 17.59
C VAL A 690 -1.85 34.16 16.26
N ARG A 691 -1.27 33.02 15.87
CA ARG A 691 -0.53 32.84 14.61
C ARG A 691 -1.22 31.82 13.73
N LEU A 692 -1.97 32.29 12.72
CA LEU A 692 -2.48 31.45 11.64
C LEU A 692 -1.34 30.94 10.75
N VAL A 693 -1.44 29.69 10.30
CA VAL A 693 -0.53 29.12 9.31
C VAL A 693 -1.12 29.34 7.91
N LEU A 694 -0.45 30.14 7.09
CA LEU A 694 -0.87 30.41 5.71
C LEU A 694 -0.10 29.54 4.70
N HIS A 695 -0.72 29.24 3.56
CA HIS A 695 -0.03 28.74 2.36
C HIS A 695 0.86 29.84 1.73
N LYS A 696 1.75 29.43 0.82
CA LYS A 696 2.52 30.36 -0.04
C LYS A 696 1.63 31.26 -0.92
N SER A 697 0.34 30.95 -1.04
CA SER A 697 -0.72 31.72 -1.73
C SER A 697 -1.49 32.68 -0.82
N GLY A 698 -1.17 32.78 0.48
CA GLY A 698 -1.86 33.63 1.44
C GLY A 698 -3.12 33.01 2.09
N GLN A 699 -3.70 31.94 1.53
CA GLN A 699 -4.85 31.26 2.12
C GLN A 699 -4.49 30.49 3.41
N PRO A 700 -5.35 30.47 4.45
CA PRO A 700 -5.09 29.74 5.69
C PRO A 700 -5.15 28.21 5.50
N LYS A 701 -4.31 27.49 6.24
CA LYS A 701 -4.23 26.01 6.24
C LYS A 701 -5.26 25.31 7.14
N GLY A 702 -6.14 26.06 7.81
CA GLY A 702 -6.95 25.53 8.90
C GLY A 702 -6.14 25.11 10.13
N LEU A 703 -4.92 25.66 10.28
CA LEU A 703 -4.03 25.45 11.42
C LEU A 703 -3.69 26.79 12.08
N ALA A 704 -3.64 26.83 13.40
CA ALA A 704 -3.20 27.98 14.18
C ALA A 704 -2.31 27.57 15.37
N TYR A 705 -1.55 28.54 15.87
CA TYR A 705 -0.91 28.47 17.19
C TYR A 705 -1.45 29.63 18.04
N VAL A 706 -1.78 29.36 19.29
CA VAL A 706 -2.23 30.38 20.26
C VAL A 706 -1.28 30.36 21.45
N GLU A 707 -0.68 31.51 21.75
CA GLU A 707 0.21 31.69 22.90
C GLU A 707 -0.58 32.27 24.08
N PHE A 708 -0.46 31.64 25.25
CA PHE A 708 -1.11 32.03 26.51
C PHE A 708 -0.10 32.62 27.47
N GLU A 709 -0.56 33.52 28.34
CA GLU A 709 0.31 34.13 29.35
C GLU A 709 0.69 33.15 30.48
N ASN A 710 -0.17 32.18 30.80
CA ASN A 710 0.03 31.18 31.86
C ASN A 710 -0.28 29.75 31.38
N GLU A 711 0.47 28.75 31.86
CA GLU A 711 0.27 27.31 31.57
C GLU A 711 -1.16 26.85 31.92
N GLU A 712 -1.70 27.35 33.04
CA GLU A 712 -3.09 27.10 33.44
C GLU A 712 -4.12 27.58 32.40
N GLY A 713 -3.86 28.69 31.72
CA GLY A 713 -4.75 29.24 30.69
C GLY A 713 -4.83 28.31 29.49
N ALA A 714 -3.69 27.79 29.05
CA ALA A 714 -3.62 26.78 28.00
C ALA A 714 -4.36 25.48 28.40
N ILE A 715 -4.18 24.99 29.63
CA ILE A 715 -4.88 23.78 30.12
C ILE A 715 -6.41 24.01 30.22
N LYS A 716 -6.84 25.20 30.66
CA LYS A 716 -8.26 25.57 30.77
C LYS A 716 -8.92 25.74 29.39
N ALA A 717 -8.20 26.29 28.41
CA ALA A 717 -8.65 26.35 27.02
C ALA A 717 -8.76 24.94 26.41
N LEU A 718 -7.69 24.13 26.50
CA LEU A 718 -7.61 22.78 25.96
C LEU A 718 -8.82 21.92 26.36
N LYS A 719 -9.12 21.85 27.66
CA LYS A 719 -10.25 21.06 28.21
C LYS A 719 -11.65 21.53 27.78
N ARG A 720 -11.79 22.70 27.16
CA ARG A 720 -13.09 23.31 26.83
C ARG A 720 -13.27 23.66 25.34
N THR A 721 -12.21 23.58 24.54
CA THR A 721 -12.22 23.94 23.12
C THR A 721 -11.80 22.79 22.20
N ASP A 722 -11.18 21.72 22.73
CA ASP A 722 -11.01 20.50 21.95
C ASP A 722 -12.37 19.88 21.60
N GLN A 723 -12.49 19.37 20.38
CA GLN A 723 -13.71 18.80 19.78
C GLN A 723 -14.91 19.77 19.67
N MET A 724 -14.70 21.07 19.82
CA MET A 724 -15.74 22.07 19.55
C MET A 724 -15.96 22.23 18.04
N ASP A 725 -17.23 22.18 17.61
CA ASP A 725 -17.64 22.50 16.24
C ASP A 725 -17.68 24.03 16.05
N VAL A 726 -16.95 24.52 15.03
CA VAL A 726 -16.97 25.91 14.57
C VAL A 726 -17.24 25.94 13.07
N ASP A 727 -18.41 26.45 12.70
CA ASP A 727 -18.91 26.54 11.32
C ASP A 727 -18.85 25.20 10.55
N GLY A 728 -19.29 24.11 11.18
CA GLY A 728 -19.37 22.76 10.60
C GLY A 728 -18.03 22.02 10.54
N HIS A 729 -17.04 22.47 11.33
CA HIS A 729 -15.71 21.89 11.40
C HIS A 729 -15.34 21.64 12.87
N VAL A 730 -15.15 20.36 13.22
CA VAL A 730 -14.68 19.96 14.55
C VAL A 730 -13.21 20.32 14.69
N ILE A 731 -12.90 21.21 15.64
CA ILE A 731 -11.54 21.64 15.95
C ILE A 731 -10.87 20.63 16.88
N THR A 732 -9.62 20.28 16.59
CA THR A 732 -8.73 19.58 17.53
C THR A 732 -7.74 20.59 18.13
N VAL A 733 -7.56 20.56 19.44
CA VAL A 733 -6.62 21.42 20.18
C VAL A 733 -5.62 20.54 20.95
N ALA A 734 -4.33 20.87 20.88
CA ALA A 734 -3.25 20.13 21.53
C ALA A 734 -2.16 21.07 22.07
N ILE A 735 -1.33 20.61 22.99
CA ILE A 735 -0.13 21.34 23.42
C ILE A 735 0.89 21.36 22.27
N SER A 736 1.59 22.49 22.08
CA SER A 736 2.53 22.70 20.98
C SER A 736 3.84 21.92 21.18
N ALA A 737 3.84 20.65 20.78
CA ALA A 737 5.03 19.81 20.59
C ALA A 737 5.43 19.78 19.09
N PRO A 738 6.27 20.71 18.60
CA PRO A 738 6.72 20.69 17.21
C PRO A 738 7.60 19.46 16.96
N PRO A 739 7.27 18.61 15.95
CA PRO A 739 7.98 17.34 15.78
C PRO A 739 9.46 17.56 15.49
N PRO A 740 10.37 16.74 16.06
CA PRO A 740 11.80 16.88 15.84
C PRO A 740 12.09 16.80 14.34
N ARG A 741 12.80 17.80 13.83
CA ARG A 741 13.21 17.86 12.43
C ARG A 741 14.10 16.64 12.17
N ARG A 742 13.58 15.63 11.45
CA ARG A 742 14.37 14.49 10.92
C ARG A 742 15.68 15.04 10.39
N GLU A 743 16.79 14.64 11.02
CA GLU A 743 18.09 14.98 10.51
C GLU A 743 18.21 14.39 9.11
N LYS A 744 18.66 15.20 8.14
CA LYS A 744 19.11 14.62 6.88
C LYS A 744 20.40 13.89 7.21
N ALA A 745 20.31 12.57 7.38
CA ALA A 745 21.45 11.70 7.58
C ALA A 745 22.57 12.16 6.63
N LEU A 746 23.73 12.49 7.22
CA LEU A 746 24.88 12.92 6.45
C LEU A 746 25.19 11.80 5.46
N ARG A 747 25.04 12.09 4.17
CA ARG A 747 25.37 11.13 3.12
C ARG A 747 26.86 10.84 3.24
N ALA A 748 27.20 9.67 3.74
CA ALA A 748 28.47 9.05 3.40
C ALA A 748 28.59 9.05 1.86
N PRO A 749 29.80 9.22 1.31
CA PRO A 749 30.01 9.20 -0.14
C PRO A 749 29.89 7.77 -0.68
N PHE A 750 28.67 7.24 -0.68
CA PHE A 750 28.32 6.02 -1.40
C PHE A 750 28.44 6.30 -2.90
N ASP A 751 29.30 5.53 -3.56
CA ASP A 751 29.76 5.84 -4.90
C ASP A 751 28.64 5.64 -5.93
N ARG A 752 28.09 6.76 -6.40
CA ARG A 752 27.03 6.78 -7.41
C ARG A 752 27.64 6.63 -8.79
N LYS A 753 27.81 5.38 -9.22
CA LYS A 753 27.57 5.09 -10.64
C LYS A 753 26.20 5.66 -10.99
N ALA A 754 26.15 6.47 -12.04
CA ALA A 754 24.88 7.01 -12.50
C ALA A 754 24.11 5.89 -13.17
N ASP A 755 22.88 5.63 -12.72
CA ASP A 755 21.90 4.92 -13.53
C ASP A 755 21.59 5.82 -14.73
N GLU A 756 22.20 5.51 -15.87
CA GLU A 756 21.88 6.16 -17.14
C GLU A 756 20.45 5.82 -17.54
N GLU A 757 19.73 6.79 -18.14
CA GLU A 757 18.47 6.52 -18.81
C GLU A 757 18.69 5.39 -19.85
N PRO A 758 17.72 4.48 -20.09
CA PRO A 758 17.95 3.24 -20.83
C PRO A 758 18.11 3.44 -22.36
N THR A 759 19.15 4.16 -22.78
CA THR A 759 19.52 4.34 -24.18
C THR A 759 20.21 3.09 -24.73
N ARG A 760 19.53 2.41 -25.67
CA ARG A 760 20.09 1.48 -26.68
C ARG A 760 20.82 0.20 -26.24
N HIS A 761 20.98 -0.10 -24.94
CA HIS A 761 21.79 -1.25 -24.51
C HIS A 761 21.09 -2.62 -24.43
N ALA A 762 19.77 -2.71 -24.61
CA ALA A 762 19.04 -3.99 -24.61
C ALA A 762 19.59 -5.02 -25.62
N ARG A 763 19.97 -4.57 -26.83
CA ARG A 763 20.51 -5.42 -27.91
C ARG A 763 21.80 -6.18 -27.57
N ILE A 764 22.53 -5.79 -26.52
CA ILE A 764 23.80 -6.46 -26.15
C ILE A 764 23.56 -7.75 -25.35
N ARG A 765 22.41 -7.90 -24.67
CA ARG A 765 22.07 -9.14 -23.95
C ARG A 765 21.59 -10.27 -24.86
N LEU A 766 21.24 -9.96 -26.12
CA LEU A 766 20.59 -10.89 -27.05
C LEU A 766 21.48 -11.26 -28.27
N GLN A 767 22.76 -10.87 -28.29
CA GLN A 767 23.71 -11.37 -29.29
C GLN A 767 24.25 -12.75 -28.89
N THR A 768 23.44 -13.78 -29.10
CA THR A 768 23.82 -15.19 -29.00
C THR A 768 24.74 -15.60 -30.16
N SER A 769 26.04 -15.43 -29.99
CA SER A 769 27.01 -16.16 -30.83
C SER A 769 26.83 -17.66 -30.58
N LEU A 770 26.57 -18.44 -31.63
CA LEU A 770 26.30 -19.89 -31.58
C LEU A 770 27.56 -20.76 -31.29
N LEU A 771 28.39 -20.32 -30.34
CA LEU A 771 29.58 -21.02 -29.85
C LEU A 771 29.50 -21.13 -28.31
N PRO A 772 29.80 -22.29 -27.72
CA PRO A 772 29.74 -22.47 -26.27
C PRO A 772 30.75 -21.57 -25.57
N ARG A 773 30.34 -21.05 -24.40
CA ARG A 773 31.08 -20.04 -23.60
C ARG A 773 32.51 -20.45 -23.26
N SER A 774 32.78 -21.75 -23.18
CA SER A 774 34.09 -22.36 -22.93
C SER A 774 35.12 -22.17 -24.05
N LEU A 775 34.71 -21.75 -25.25
CA LEU A 775 35.60 -21.48 -26.39
C LEU A 775 35.82 -19.98 -26.66
N GLN A 776 35.26 -19.09 -25.83
CA GLN A 776 35.45 -17.65 -25.95
C GLN A 776 36.75 -17.21 -25.25
N ILE A 777 37.82 -17.06 -26.03
CA ILE A 777 39.10 -16.50 -25.55
C ILE A 777 38.87 -15.05 -25.10
N GLN A 778 39.06 -14.78 -23.81
CA GLN A 778 38.97 -13.42 -23.27
C GLN A 778 40.21 -12.60 -23.67
N SER A 779 40.06 -11.72 -24.66
CA SER A 779 41.08 -10.74 -25.03
C SER A 779 41.06 -9.51 -24.11
N THR A 780 41.70 -9.64 -22.95
CA THR A 780 41.96 -8.53 -22.02
C THR A 780 42.70 -7.41 -22.74
N THR A 781 42.06 -6.23 -22.86
CA THR A 781 42.64 -5.04 -23.48
C THR A 781 42.30 -3.80 -22.65
N ASP A 782 43.09 -3.58 -21.60
CA ASP A 782 43.06 -2.35 -20.82
C ASP A 782 43.35 -1.13 -21.71
N LYS A 783 42.51 -0.10 -21.61
CA LYS A 783 42.77 1.17 -22.28
C LYS A 783 43.72 2.03 -21.44
N LYS A 784 44.97 2.13 -21.87
CA LYS A 784 45.83 3.28 -21.56
C LYS A 784 46.23 4.02 -22.83
N GLU A 785 45.94 5.32 -22.80
CA GLU A 785 46.65 6.45 -23.42
C GLU A 785 46.92 6.40 -24.94
N ALA A 786 46.39 7.41 -25.64
CA ALA A 786 46.57 7.58 -27.07
C ALA A 786 47.76 8.52 -27.37
N VAL A 787 48.75 8.01 -28.11
CA VAL A 787 49.72 8.81 -28.88
C VAL A 787 49.71 8.27 -30.32
N GLY A 788 49.79 9.16 -31.30
CA GLY A 788 49.38 8.87 -32.68
C GLY A 788 50.38 8.06 -33.52
N GLY A 789 49.84 7.36 -34.52
CA GLY A 789 50.60 6.73 -35.61
C GLY A 789 49.66 6.29 -36.73
N GLU A 790 49.77 6.89 -37.92
CA GLU A 790 48.98 6.49 -39.09
C GLU A 790 49.46 5.15 -39.65
N THR A 791 48.54 4.23 -39.93
CA THR A 791 48.84 3.00 -40.69
C THR A 791 47.92 2.89 -41.91
N LYS A 792 48.52 2.59 -43.08
CA LYS A 792 47.81 2.53 -44.36
C LYS A 792 46.85 1.34 -44.43
N LYS A 793 45.68 1.54 -45.02
CA LYS A 793 44.81 0.46 -45.49
C LYS A 793 45.56 -0.33 -46.58
N MET A 794 45.75 -1.63 -46.37
CA MET A 794 46.28 -2.54 -47.39
C MET A 794 45.19 -2.89 -48.43
N ASN A 795 45.58 -3.36 -49.61
CA ASN A 795 44.67 -3.60 -50.73
C ASN A 795 44.33 -5.09 -50.85
N ASN A 796 43.24 -5.43 -51.55
CA ASN A 796 42.71 -6.79 -51.69
C ASN A 796 43.71 -7.80 -52.30
N ALA A 797 44.77 -7.32 -52.96
CA ALA A 797 45.86 -8.16 -53.46
C ALA A 797 46.67 -8.83 -52.33
N ASP A 798 46.89 -8.14 -51.21
CA ASP A 798 47.67 -8.66 -50.08
C ASP A 798 46.89 -9.74 -49.32
N PHE A 799 45.59 -9.50 -49.12
CA PHE A 799 44.64 -10.50 -48.57
C PHE A 799 44.61 -11.78 -49.40
N ARG A 800 44.66 -11.68 -50.73
CA ARG A 800 44.66 -12.84 -51.63
C ARG A 800 45.95 -13.68 -51.52
N ASN A 801 47.09 -13.07 -51.22
CA ASN A 801 48.34 -13.77 -51.01
C ASN A 801 48.43 -14.43 -49.62
N MET A 802 47.68 -13.94 -48.63
CA MET A 802 47.62 -14.51 -47.28
C MET A 802 46.84 -15.85 -47.25
N LEU A 803 45.78 -15.98 -48.06
CA LEU A 803 44.94 -17.19 -48.16
C LEU A 803 45.54 -18.34 -49.01
N LEU A 804 46.78 -18.20 -49.50
CA LEU A 804 47.43 -19.20 -50.37
C LEU A 804 48.71 -19.81 -49.75
N LYS A 805 48.85 -19.79 -48.42
CA LYS A 805 49.97 -20.43 -47.71
C LYS A 805 49.53 -21.28 -46.51
N LYS A 806 49.18 -22.53 -46.83
CA LYS A 806 48.79 -23.64 -45.96
C LYS A 806 47.41 -23.50 -45.30
#